data_AF-A0A8S1DDY9-F1
#
_entry.id   AF-A0A8S1DDY9-F1
#
_cell.length_a   1.000
_cell.length_b   1.000
_cell.length_c   1.000
_cell.angle_alpha   90.00
_cell.angle_beta   90.00
_cell.angle_gamma   90.00
#
_symmetry.space_group_name_H-M   'P 1'
#
loop_
_entity.id
_entity.type
_entity.pdbx_description
1 polymer ?
#
loop_
_entity_poly.entity_id
_entity_poly.type
_entity_poly.pdbx_seq_one_letter_code
_entity_poly.pdbx_strand_id
1 'polypeptide(L)'
;MLQKMNSFIESLWDVSRFDAHVTTGDHRYAGTDSSVHLQLVDKSGAESEATRLDKMFVNDHERGQTHSYGLKAKGLQTPDQLDHVIIWRGASITGDDHWFLDRIEIEDKKERHRYIFPVQRWIEVERRYHFYEFDAFLPQDDKQPEIRRLELDRKRNLYQFRETIERGPRQIKDLPDEEKFSEKYEFDLLKLKATLIARQYHLEFTTEEWDSLEDVKNIYFPDSTFYKPECSEYWTEDRWFGLQRVQGVNAVMIALCTEIPAKFAIEEDKIEPFLEGITLKDALQTNKIFIVDFKILDGVPCRAEITSKLVAPVALFYLNRRNELMPIAIQLFQEPSDVNPVYYPSDPRLTWIMAKMFFNMADSQIHQSCTHLGYTHLLMESLCVAAHRHLSPSHPIFRLLAPHFLYLLMINARGLERIISPGGWVDSVMALGSPGLHELIRRGFSQWRLDVQGDLEKDLESRGVLDPKILPYYPFRDDAVPFFHVIKNYVKNVVNYYYSSPEKLEGDFEVQGWVKEMATSQAEGGLGMGGVPEKIENLEQLVQICTIVVATCSIGHAGANFQQYDAYGFAPNYPGLLNKLPPETKREMTEQELVGFLPNKTAALDMMVLTKILSTKGTKSLGDFEVQYLYDPCVIQITNEFRLELKKLSQEIKVRNKTREFKYGWLDPEIVPNSISI
;
A
#
# COMPACT_ATOMS: atom_id res chain seq x y z
N MET A 1 44.13 33.25 43.76
CA MET A 1 44.41 31.90 43.23
C MET A 1 43.29 30.93 43.62
N LEU A 2 42.96 30.80 44.92
CA LEU A 2 41.78 30.04 45.41
C LEU A 2 40.44 30.45 44.77
N GLN A 3 40.21 31.73 44.50
CA GLN A 3 38.96 32.20 43.86
C GLN A 3 38.87 31.83 42.36
N LYS A 4 40.00 31.79 41.65
CA LYS A 4 40.08 31.27 40.27
C LYS A 4 39.99 29.75 40.23
N MET A 5 40.48 29.08 41.26
CA MET A 5 40.39 27.63 41.40
C MET A 5 38.97 27.20 41.80
N ASN A 6 38.28 27.97 42.64
CA ASN A 6 36.86 27.77 42.94
C ASN A 6 35.96 28.12 41.75
N SER A 7 36.24 29.18 40.98
CA SER A 7 35.46 29.44 39.75
C SER A 7 35.75 28.41 38.65
N PHE A 8 36.96 27.84 38.62
CA PHE A 8 37.32 26.74 37.72
C PHE A 8 36.67 25.42 38.15
N ILE A 9 36.61 25.14 39.46
CA ILE A 9 35.90 24.00 40.04
C ILE A 9 34.39 24.17 39.85
N GLU A 10 33.80 25.33 40.15
CA GLU A 10 32.39 25.64 39.82
C GLU A 10 32.11 25.54 38.32
N SER A 11 33.03 25.95 37.44
CA SER A 11 32.89 25.74 35.99
C SER A 11 33.02 24.27 35.55
N LEU A 12 33.66 23.42 36.36
CA LEU A 12 33.69 21.96 36.16
C LEU A 12 32.39 21.30 36.66
N TRP A 13 31.61 21.98 37.52
CA TRP A 13 30.26 21.57 37.96
C TRP A 13 29.12 22.28 37.20
N ASP A 14 29.41 23.27 36.35
CA ASP A 14 28.44 23.98 35.48
C ASP A 14 28.05 23.14 34.24
N VAL A 15 28.56 21.91 34.17
CA VAL A 15 28.02 20.83 33.36
C VAL A 15 27.12 20.00 34.28
N SER A 16 25.87 19.72 33.87
CA SER A 16 25.12 18.48 34.21
C SER A 16 23.68 18.61 34.70
N ARG A 17 22.94 19.70 34.46
CA ARG A 17 21.47 19.58 34.54
C ARG A 17 20.91 18.83 33.33
N PHE A 18 21.24 19.31 32.14
CA PHE A 18 20.69 18.79 30.89
C PHE A 18 21.73 18.07 30.06
N ASP A 19 21.36 16.90 29.54
CA ASP A 19 22.07 16.27 28.44
C ASP A 19 21.15 16.26 27.20
N ALA A 20 21.68 16.68 26.04
CA ALA A 20 21.04 16.46 24.76
C ALA A 20 21.49 15.14 24.15
N HIS A 21 20.57 14.30 23.71
CA HIS A 21 20.82 13.19 22.81
C HIS A 21 20.32 13.58 21.42
N VAL A 22 21.24 13.71 20.48
CA VAL A 22 20.96 14.16 19.11
C VAL A 22 21.13 12.97 18.18
N THR A 23 20.08 12.63 17.44
CA THR A 23 20.07 11.52 16.48
C THR A 23 20.05 12.05 15.05
N THR A 24 21.12 11.79 14.29
CA THR A 24 21.13 12.04 12.84
C THR A 24 20.34 10.93 12.14
N GLY A 25 19.52 11.28 11.14
CA GLY A 25 18.73 10.29 10.40
C GLY A 25 19.57 9.34 9.55
N ASP A 26 18.95 8.26 9.07
CA ASP A 26 19.60 7.22 8.27
C ASP A 26 19.38 7.39 6.74
N HIS A 27 19.08 8.61 6.31
CA HIS A 27 18.99 8.91 4.87
C HIS A 27 20.38 9.01 4.24
N ARG A 28 20.46 8.78 2.93
CA ARG A 28 21.71 9.02 2.18
C ARG A 28 22.10 10.50 2.36
N TYR A 29 23.39 10.73 2.61
CA TYR A 29 23.96 12.08 2.83
C TYR A 29 23.42 12.81 4.07
N ALA A 30 22.86 12.11 5.05
CA ALA A 30 22.30 12.73 6.26
C ALA A 30 23.34 13.30 7.24
N GLY A 31 24.58 12.82 7.22
CA GLY A 31 25.65 13.21 8.16
C GLY A 31 26.28 14.57 7.84
N THR A 32 26.91 15.20 8.83
CA THR A 32 27.47 16.55 8.70
C THR A 32 28.79 16.73 9.45
N ASP A 33 29.72 17.47 8.83
CA ASP A 33 30.99 17.93 9.43
C ASP A 33 30.90 19.40 9.90
N SER A 34 29.75 20.03 9.70
CA SER A 34 29.49 21.43 10.06
C SER A 34 29.43 21.60 11.58
N SER A 35 29.81 22.78 12.08
CA SER A 35 29.61 23.09 13.50
C SER A 35 28.11 23.16 13.83
N VAL A 36 27.65 22.37 14.80
CA VAL A 36 26.26 22.35 15.27
C VAL A 36 26.15 23.04 16.63
N HIS A 37 25.11 23.84 16.82
CA HIS A 37 24.87 24.57 18.05
C HIS A 37 23.43 24.39 18.53
N LEU A 38 23.25 24.30 19.84
CA LEU A 38 21.95 24.14 20.49
C LEU A 38 21.81 25.09 21.68
N GLN A 39 20.61 25.66 21.82
CA GLN A 39 20.16 26.42 23.00
C GLN A 39 18.86 25.86 23.55
N LEU A 40 18.70 25.97 24.85
CA LEU A 40 17.46 25.69 25.56
C LEU A 40 16.69 26.99 25.77
N VAL A 41 15.37 26.94 25.65
CA VAL A 41 14.48 28.05 26.01
C VAL A 41 13.45 27.56 27.00
N ASP A 42 13.31 28.26 28.12
CA ASP A 42 12.31 27.93 29.13
C ASP A 42 10.97 28.65 28.89
N LYS A 43 9.94 28.29 29.66
CA LYS A 43 8.59 28.88 29.56
C LYS A 43 8.52 30.38 29.90
N SER A 44 9.56 30.95 30.52
CA SER A 44 9.66 32.40 30.70
C SER A 44 10.14 33.12 29.43
N GLY A 45 10.61 32.37 28.44
CA GLY A 45 11.24 32.87 27.22
C GLY A 45 12.74 33.15 27.39
N ALA A 46 13.34 32.74 28.51
CA ALA A 46 14.77 32.93 28.74
C ALA A 46 15.57 31.86 28.00
N GLU A 47 16.62 32.29 27.29
CA GLU A 47 17.50 31.41 26.53
C GLU A 47 18.75 31.06 27.35
N SER A 48 19.18 29.79 27.25
CA SER A 48 20.49 29.40 27.72
C SER A 48 21.60 29.96 26.83
N GLU A 49 22.84 30.00 27.35
CA GLU A 49 24.01 30.14 26.48
C GLU A 49 24.04 29.03 25.40
N ALA A 50 24.51 29.39 24.20
CA ALA A 50 24.72 28.43 23.12
C ALA A 50 25.77 27.37 23.50
N THR A 51 25.39 26.11 23.29
CA THR A 51 26.27 24.96 23.44
C THR A 51 26.66 24.47 22.05
N ARG A 52 27.96 24.45 21.74
CA ARG A 52 28.47 23.79 20.54
C ARG A 52 28.46 22.28 20.79
N LEU A 53 27.78 21.53 19.92
CA LEU A 53 27.64 20.08 20.02
C LEU A 53 28.83 19.41 19.33
N ASP A 54 29.89 19.22 20.09
CA ASP A 54 31.17 18.70 19.58
C ASP A 54 31.86 17.86 20.65
N LYS A 55 32.25 16.64 20.31
CA LYS A 55 33.06 15.76 21.15
C LYS A 55 34.47 15.68 20.61
N MET A 56 35.43 15.98 21.49
CA MET A 56 36.84 15.87 21.17
C MET A 56 37.19 14.44 20.74
N PHE A 57 37.81 14.29 19.56
CA PHE A 57 38.24 13.03 18.96
C PHE A 57 37.13 12.06 18.54
N VAL A 58 35.88 12.51 18.44
CA VAL A 58 34.78 11.72 17.89
C VAL A 58 34.30 12.39 16.61
N ASN A 59 34.02 11.58 15.59
CA ASN A 59 33.35 12.06 14.39
C ASN A 59 31.84 12.04 14.65
N ASP A 60 31.32 13.18 15.12
CA ASP A 60 29.96 13.36 15.59
C ASP A 60 28.97 13.57 14.43
N HIS A 61 27.67 13.50 14.72
CA HIS A 61 26.58 13.79 13.76
C HIS A 61 26.54 12.94 12.49
N GLU A 62 27.24 11.80 12.50
CA GLU A 62 27.22 10.81 11.42
C GLU A 62 25.86 10.16 11.20
N ARG A 63 25.60 9.77 9.94
CA ARG A 63 24.36 9.12 9.50
C ARG A 63 23.95 7.96 10.42
N GLY A 64 22.71 7.98 10.88
CA GLY A 64 22.12 6.93 11.73
C GLY A 64 22.68 6.85 13.15
N GLN A 65 23.56 7.78 13.56
CA GLN A 65 24.18 7.76 14.88
C GLN A 65 23.46 8.70 15.85
N THR A 66 23.56 8.35 17.14
CA THR A 66 23.10 9.20 18.24
C THR A 66 24.28 9.59 19.11
N HIS A 67 24.46 10.90 19.29
CA HIS A 67 25.51 11.46 20.14
C HIS A 67 24.90 12.24 21.31
N SER A 68 25.62 12.35 22.42
CA SER A 68 25.11 12.95 23.65
C SER A 68 26.02 14.03 24.20
N TYR A 69 25.46 15.16 24.60
CA TYR A 69 26.17 16.39 24.93
C TYR A 69 25.65 17.00 26.21
N GLY A 70 26.54 17.38 27.13
CA GLY A 70 26.16 18.20 28.27
C GLY A 70 25.84 19.62 27.83
N LEU A 71 24.68 20.13 28.21
CA LEU A 71 24.23 21.47 27.82
C LEU A 71 24.46 22.50 28.92
N LYS A 72 24.72 23.74 28.49
CA LYS A 72 24.73 24.89 29.38
C LYS A 72 23.30 25.25 29.79
N ALA A 73 23.06 25.40 31.08
CA ALA A 73 21.77 25.85 31.63
C ALA A 73 21.76 27.34 32.03
N LYS A 74 22.93 27.99 32.02
CA LYS A 74 23.08 29.40 32.40
C LYS A 74 22.29 30.29 31.43
N GLY A 75 21.45 31.16 31.99
CA GLY A 75 20.55 32.05 31.24
C GLY A 75 19.07 31.72 31.48
N LEU A 76 18.76 30.46 31.78
CA LEU A 76 17.39 30.02 32.12
C LEU A 76 16.93 30.60 33.46
N GLN A 77 15.68 31.02 33.53
CA GLN A 77 15.00 31.52 34.73
C GLN A 77 14.13 30.44 35.37
N THR A 78 13.46 29.61 34.56
CA THR A 78 12.61 28.48 34.99
C THR A 78 13.10 27.17 34.36
N PRO A 79 14.31 26.70 34.70
CA PRO A 79 14.92 25.55 34.04
C PRO A 79 14.13 24.23 34.21
N ASP A 80 13.26 24.09 35.20
CA ASP A 80 12.34 22.95 35.34
C ASP A 80 11.20 22.93 34.30
N GLN A 81 11.07 23.98 33.50
CA GLN A 81 10.00 24.15 32.53
C GLN A 81 10.59 24.57 31.19
N LEU A 82 11.17 23.61 30.47
CA LEU A 82 11.60 23.84 29.09
C LEU A 82 10.36 24.03 28.19
N ASP A 83 10.47 24.94 27.22
CA ASP A 83 9.43 25.20 26.21
C ASP A 83 9.85 24.64 24.85
N HIS A 84 11.06 24.99 24.40
CA HIS A 84 11.59 24.57 23.11
C HIS A 84 13.12 24.61 23.06
N VAL A 85 13.67 24.05 21.98
CA VAL A 85 15.10 24.13 21.67
C VAL A 85 15.32 24.96 20.42
N ILE A 86 16.44 25.69 20.38
CA ILE A 86 16.92 26.38 19.18
C ILE A 86 18.13 25.62 18.65
N ILE A 87 18.09 25.22 17.38
CA ILE A 87 19.20 24.53 16.73
C ILE A 87 19.55 25.17 15.40
N TRP A 88 20.85 25.24 15.12
CA TRP A 88 21.39 25.67 13.83
C TRP A 88 22.75 25.02 13.58
N ARG A 89 23.18 25.05 12.33
CA ARG A 89 24.52 24.65 11.92
C ARG A 89 25.23 25.77 11.18
N GLY A 90 26.55 25.77 11.27
CA GLY A 90 27.41 26.64 10.49
C GLY A 90 27.61 26.15 9.06
N ALA A 91 28.39 26.89 8.28
CA ALA A 91 28.89 26.43 6.99
C ALA A 91 29.99 25.37 7.17
N SER A 92 29.99 24.33 6.32
CA SER A 92 31.10 23.39 6.22
C SER A 92 32.29 24.01 5.48
N ILE A 93 33.50 23.59 5.86
CA ILE A 93 34.75 23.98 5.23
C ILE A 93 34.90 23.36 3.84
N THR A 94 34.28 22.20 3.59
CA THR A 94 34.43 21.43 2.34
C THR A 94 33.42 21.80 1.25
N GLY A 95 32.36 22.54 1.58
CA GLY A 95 31.26 22.89 0.67
C GLY A 95 30.27 21.73 0.45
N ASP A 96 28.98 22.07 0.36
CA ASP A 96 27.83 21.15 0.26
C ASP A 96 27.76 20.07 1.35
N ASP A 97 27.50 20.54 2.57
CA ASP A 97 27.17 19.70 3.70
C ASP A 97 25.68 19.83 4.02
N HIS A 98 24.98 18.71 4.07
CA HIS A 98 23.56 18.60 4.38
C HIS A 98 23.42 17.82 5.69
N TRP A 99 22.56 18.26 6.60
CA TRP A 99 22.33 17.53 7.84
C TRP A 99 20.86 17.17 7.97
N PHE A 100 20.53 15.88 7.94
CA PHE A 100 19.18 15.42 8.28
C PHE A 100 19.14 15.04 9.75
N LEU A 101 18.46 15.86 10.53
CA LEU A 101 18.27 15.64 11.95
C LEU A 101 16.97 14.87 12.17
N ASP A 102 17.05 13.67 12.75
CA ASP A 102 15.88 12.85 13.09
C ASP A 102 15.18 13.42 14.33
N ARG A 103 15.90 13.49 15.46
CA ARG A 103 15.33 14.02 16.71
C ARG A 103 16.38 14.51 17.69
N ILE A 104 15.91 15.27 18.66
CA ILE A 104 16.65 15.71 19.84
C ILE A 104 15.86 15.24 21.07
N GLU A 105 16.53 14.60 22.03
CA GLU A 105 15.97 14.29 23.34
C GLU A 105 16.77 15.08 24.39
N ILE A 106 16.09 15.87 25.24
CA ILE A 106 16.73 16.60 26.33
C ILE A 106 16.40 15.90 27.65
N GLU A 107 17.41 15.30 28.27
CA GLU A 107 17.30 14.69 29.59
C GLU A 107 17.60 15.72 30.68
N ASP A 108 16.60 16.06 31.49
CA ASP A 108 16.77 16.81 32.73
C ASP A 108 17.09 15.83 33.88
N LYS A 109 18.37 15.74 34.23
CA LYS A 109 18.86 14.84 35.29
C LYS A 109 18.31 15.18 36.67
N LYS A 110 17.90 16.44 36.89
CA LYS A 110 17.36 16.89 38.18
C LYS A 110 15.90 16.47 38.34
N GLU A 111 15.08 16.77 37.33
CA GLU A 111 13.63 16.47 37.36
C GLU A 111 13.32 15.03 36.92
N ARG A 112 14.32 14.31 36.39
CA ARG A 112 14.18 12.97 35.78
C ARG A 112 13.11 12.96 34.69
N HIS A 113 13.05 14.06 33.95
CA HIS A 113 12.14 14.25 32.84
C HIS A 113 12.91 14.28 31.53
N ARG A 114 12.28 13.80 30.46
CA ARG A 114 12.88 13.78 29.13
C ARG A 114 11.93 14.46 28.15
N TYR A 115 12.40 15.57 27.59
CA TYR A 115 11.71 16.31 26.54
C TYR A 115 12.10 15.72 25.19
N ILE A 116 11.15 15.57 24.27
CA ILE A 116 11.38 14.97 22.94
C ILE A 116 11.01 15.94 21.84
N PHE A 117 11.93 16.15 20.90
CA PHE A 117 11.78 17.06 19.75
C PHE A 117 12.01 16.26 18.45
N PRO A 118 10.95 15.72 17.82
CA PRO A 118 11.06 14.96 16.57
C PRO A 118 11.22 15.92 15.39
N VAL A 119 12.46 16.18 15.00
CA VAL A 119 12.83 17.20 14.02
C VAL A 119 12.51 16.76 12.59
N GLN A 120 13.01 15.59 12.19
CA GLN A 120 12.81 14.93 10.90
C GLN A 120 12.96 15.87 9.69
N ARG A 121 14.05 16.65 9.69
CA ARG A 121 14.30 17.72 8.71
C ARG A 121 15.76 17.82 8.30
N TRP A 122 15.95 18.24 7.06
CA TRP A 122 17.20 18.84 6.59
C TRP A 122 17.39 20.22 7.19
N ILE A 123 18.43 20.40 8.01
CA ILE A 123 18.79 21.66 8.66
C ILE A 123 19.61 22.52 7.69
N GLU A 124 19.15 23.74 7.45
CA GLU A 124 19.84 24.71 6.58
C GLU A 124 21.00 25.43 7.28
N VAL A 125 21.97 25.87 6.49
CA VAL A 125 23.15 26.64 6.93
C VAL A 125 22.71 27.97 7.56
N GLU A 126 23.25 28.31 8.72
CA GLU A 126 23.02 29.54 9.51
C GLU A 126 21.55 29.83 9.88
N ARG A 127 20.60 28.96 9.54
CA ARG A 127 19.20 29.12 9.90
C ARG A 127 18.95 28.56 11.29
N ARG A 128 18.30 29.37 12.14
CA ARG A 128 17.91 29.01 13.51
C ARG A 128 16.48 28.46 13.51
N TYR A 129 16.34 27.19 13.85
CA TYR A 129 15.06 26.50 13.96
C TYR A 129 14.66 26.41 15.43
N HIS A 130 13.38 26.68 15.74
CA HIS A 130 12.84 26.49 17.07
C HIS A 130 11.94 25.24 17.04
N PHE A 131 12.34 24.19 17.75
CA PHE A 131 11.55 22.97 17.84
C PHE A 131 10.88 22.88 19.20
N TYR A 132 9.55 22.84 19.18
CA TYR A 132 8.71 22.65 20.36
C TYR A 132 8.55 21.16 20.65
N GLU A 133 8.28 20.84 21.90
CA GLU A 133 8.12 19.45 22.33
C GLU A 133 7.05 18.73 21.47
N PHE A 134 7.38 17.51 21.03
CA PHE A 134 6.63 16.65 20.10
C PHE A 134 6.43 17.18 18.67
N ASP A 135 6.61 18.47 18.43
CA ASP A 135 6.60 19.13 17.12
C ASP A 135 5.43 18.73 16.21
N ALA A 136 4.22 18.60 16.79
CA ALA A 136 3.00 18.19 16.11
C ALA A 136 1.86 19.20 16.37
N PHE A 137 1.60 20.11 15.43
CA PHE A 137 0.62 21.18 15.59
C PHE A 137 0.07 21.68 14.24
N LEU A 138 -1.14 22.25 14.31
CA LEU A 138 -1.87 22.80 13.17
C LEU A 138 -1.23 24.12 12.70
N PRO A 139 -1.38 24.51 11.42
CA PRO A 139 -0.67 25.66 10.89
C PRO A 139 -1.03 26.99 11.57
N GLN A 140 -2.26 27.14 12.06
CA GLN A 140 -2.70 28.30 12.84
C GLN A 140 -2.10 28.37 14.26
N ASP A 141 -1.58 27.25 14.77
CA ASP A 141 -0.95 27.17 16.09
C ASP A 141 0.59 27.29 16.01
N ASP A 142 1.14 27.40 14.80
CA ASP A 142 2.59 27.49 14.59
C ASP A 142 3.13 28.87 15.00
N LYS A 143 4.15 28.85 15.87
CA LYS A 143 4.87 30.05 16.32
C LYS A 143 5.91 30.54 15.30
N GLN A 144 6.21 29.77 14.25
CA GLN A 144 7.12 30.09 13.15
C GLN A 144 6.47 29.93 11.75
N PRO A 145 5.35 30.62 11.46
CA PRO A 145 4.58 30.42 10.22
C PRO A 145 5.38 30.69 8.94
N GLU A 146 6.34 31.60 8.99
CA GLU A 146 7.24 31.91 7.86
C GLU A 146 8.19 30.75 7.53
N ILE A 147 8.69 30.04 8.55
CA ILE A 147 9.54 28.86 8.34
C ILE A 147 8.73 27.72 7.75
N ARG A 148 7.52 27.49 8.28
CA ARG A 148 6.58 26.50 7.76
C ARG A 148 6.22 26.75 6.29
N ARG A 149 5.96 28.01 5.93
CA ARG A 149 5.69 28.39 4.54
C ARG A 149 6.86 28.07 3.61
N LEU A 150 8.08 28.46 3.99
CA LEU A 150 9.29 28.17 3.20
C LEU A 150 9.55 26.67 3.07
N GLU A 151 9.29 25.89 4.13
CA GLU A 151 9.38 24.44 4.10
C GLU A 151 8.42 23.82 3.08
N LEU A 152 7.15 24.25 3.08
CA LEU A 152 6.16 23.83 2.09
C LEU A 152 6.54 24.23 0.67
N ASP A 153 7.04 25.45 0.46
CA ASP A 153 7.48 25.90 -0.86
C ASP A 153 8.66 25.05 -1.38
N ARG A 154 9.60 24.68 -0.50
CA ARG A 154 10.67 23.74 -0.83
C ARG A 154 10.11 22.36 -1.18
N LYS A 155 9.17 21.84 -0.40
CA LYS A 155 8.53 20.55 -0.69
C LYS A 155 7.78 20.59 -2.02
N ARG A 156 7.07 21.66 -2.37
CA ARG A 156 6.40 21.81 -3.68
C ARG A 156 7.38 21.80 -4.86
N ASN A 157 8.59 22.30 -4.66
CA ASN A 157 9.66 22.25 -5.67
C ASN A 157 10.28 20.85 -5.82
N LEU A 158 10.41 20.12 -4.71
CA LEU A 158 11.01 18.78 -4.67
C LEU A 158 10.01 17.69 -5.11
N TYR A 159 8.76 17.80 -4.67
CA TYR A 159 7.67 16.86 -4.95
C TYR A 159 6.81 17.40 -6.09
N GLN A 160 7.34 17.27 -7.31
CA GLN A 160 6.63 17.61 -8.54
C GLN A 160 5.95 16.39 -9.14
N PHE A 161 4.79 16.60 -9.77
CA PHE A 161 4.10 15.55 -10.50
C PHE A 161 4.68 15.35 -11.91
N ARG A 162 4.64 14.11 -12.38
CA ARG A 162 4.70 13.73 -13.79
C ARG A 162 3.51 12.83 -14.13
N GLU A 163 3.27 12.67 -15.42
CA GLU A 163 2.20 11.82 -15.96
C GLU A 163 2.84 10.77 -16.87
N THR A 164 3.10 9.59 -16.32
CA THR A 164 3.63 8.45 -17.11
C THR A 164 2.50 7.67 -17.78
N ILE A 165 1.31 7.66 -17.18
CA ILE A 165 0.08 7.09 -17.73
C ILE A 165 -0.86 8.24 -18.07
N GLU A 166 -1.10 8.47 -19.36
CA GLU A 166 -1.98 9.55 -19.82
C GLU A 166 -3.37 9.42 -19.17
N ARG A 167 -3.84 10.47 -18.50
CA ARG A 167 -5.11 10.54 -17.75
C ARG A 167 -5.26 9.45 -16.67
N GLY A 168 -4.16 8.86 -16.21
CA GLY A 168 -4.09 7.97 -15.06
C GLY A 168 -3.70 8.72 -13.78
N PRO A 169 -3.46 8.02 -12.65
CA PRO A 169 -2.91 8.64 -11.45
C PRO A 169 -1.58 9.37 -11.76
N ARG A 170 -1.23 10.40 -10.99
CA ARG A 170 0.02 11.16 -11.18
C ARG A 170 1.14 10.61 -10.31
N GLN A 171 2.35 10.56 -10.85
CA GLN A 171 3.53 10.02 -10.16
C GLN A 171 4.50 11.11 -9.79
N ILE A 172 5.44 10.81 -8.90
CA ILE A 172 6.55 11.71 -8.61
C ILE A 172 7.46 11.84 -9.84
N LYS A 173 7.84 13.08 -10.15
CA LYS A 173 8.70 13.39 -11.30
C LYS A 173 10.13 12.90 -11.09
N ASP A 174 10.74 13.40 -10.02
CA ASP A 174 12.12 13.14 -9.62
C ASP A 174 12.10 12.60 -8.18
N LEU A 175 12.67 11.41 -7.96
CA LEU A 175 12.64 10.75 -6.65
C LEU A 175 13.65 11.40 -5.69
N PRO A 176 13.23 12.00 -4.56
CA PRO A 176 14.12 12.56 -3.56
C PRO A 176 14.98 11.49 -2.90
N ASP A 177 16.20 11.84 -2.48
CA ASP A 177 17.11 10.90 -1.78
C ASP A 177 16.53 10.37 -0.47
N GLU A 178 15.69 11.16 0.20
CA GLU A 178 15.02 10.79 1.46
C GLU A 178 14.00 9.65 1.30
N GLU A 179 13.46 9.46 0.08
CA GLU A 179 12.44 8.46 -0.23
C GLU A 179 13.04 7.11 -0.68
N LYS A 180 14.36 7.06 -0.90
CA LYS A 180 15.06 5.85 -1.36
C LYS A 180 15.09 4.79 -0.25
N PHE A 181 15.21 3.53 -0.67
CA PHE A 181 15.40 2.42 0.25
C PHE A 181 16.65 2.63 1.12
N SER A 182 16.58 2.16 2.37
CA SER A 182 17.78 1.91 3.16
C SER A 182 18.68 0.89 2.46
N GLU A 183 19.99 0.98 2.68
CA GLU A 183 20.98 0.10 2.03
C GLU A 183 20.75 -1.38 2.39
N LYS A 184 20.41 -1.65 3.65
CA LYS A 184 20.08 -2.99 4.12
C LYS A 184 18.88 -3.56 3.36
N TYR A 185 17.80 -2.78 3.27
CA TYR A 185 16.58 -3.22 2.57
C TYR A 185 16.87 -3.49 1.09
N GLU A 186 17.61 -2.60 0.44
CA GLU A 186 18.01 -2.78 -0.96
C GLU A 186 18.87 -4.04 -1.16
N PHE A 187 19.82 -4.31 -0.27
CA PHE A 187 20.66 -5.50 -0.32
C PHE A 187 19.87 -6.80 -0.12
N ASP A 188 18.96 -6.84 0.85
CA ASP A 188 18.14 -8.02 1.14
C ASP A 188 17.24 -8.38 -0.07
N LEU A 189 16.63 -7.37 -0.70
CA LEU A 189 15.82 -7.55 -1.91
C LEU A 189 16.65 -8.05 -3.11
N LEU A 190 17.86 -7.50 -3.32
CA LEU A 190 18.78 -7.95 -4.38
C LEU A 190 19.22 -9.40 -4.16
N LYS A 191 19.54 -9.78 -2.93
CA LYS A 191 19.94 -11.15 -2.56
C LYS A 191 18.81 -12.15 -2.80
N LEU A 192 17.57 -11.80 -2.43
CA LEU A 192 16.40 -12.62 -2.69
C LEU A 192 16.22 -12.84 -4.19
N LYS A 193 16.22 -11.75 -4.98
CA LYS A 193 16.08 -11.83 -6.44
C LYS A 193 17.16 -12.73 -7.07
N ALA A 194 18.42 -12.55 -6.69
CA ALA A 194 19.52 -13.36 -7.21
C ALA A 194 19.35 -14.86 -6.88
N THR A 195 18.87 -15.17 -5.67
CA THR A 195 18.58 -16.53 -5.24
C THR A 195 17.48 -17.16 -6.09
N LEU A 196 16.38 -16.43 -6.34
CA LEU A 196 15.25 -16.94 -7.13
C LEU A 196 15.61 -17.12 -8.61
N ILE A 197 16.37 -16.21 -9.22
CA ILE A 197 16.85 -16.35 -10.61
C ILE A 197 17.77 -17.56 -10.75
N ALA A 198 18.70 -17.78 -9.82
CA ALA A 198 19.56 -18.95 -9.85
C ALA A 198 18.74 -20.26 -9.79
N ARG A 199 17.64 -20.26 -9.03
CA ARG A 199 16.71 -21.39 -8.94
C ARG A 199 15.87 -21.58 -10.20
N GLN A 200 15.40 -20.50 -10.82
CA GLN A 200 14.74 -20.55 -12.11
C GLN A 200 15.64 -21.20 -13.17
N TYR A 201 16.88 -20.75 -13.33
CA TYR A 201 17.79 -21.35 -14.31
C TYR A 201 18.00 -22.84 -14.05
N HIS A 202 18.16 -23.23 -12.78
CA HIS A 202 18.27 -24.64 -12.43
C HIS A 202 17.05 -25.44 -12.90
N LEU A 203 15.83 -24.93 -12.72
CA LEU A 203 14.60 -25.58 -13.19
C LEU A 203 14.55 -25.67 -14.71
N GLU A 204 14.83 -24.57 -15.41
CA GLU A 204 14.82 -24.54 -16.88
C GLU A 204 15.70 -25.63 -17.49
N PHE A 205 16.87 -25.90 -16.90
CA PHE A 205 17.81 -26.92 -17.34
C PHE A 205 17.50 -28.35 -16.87
N THR A 206 16.70 -28.53 -15.80
CA THR A 206 16.51 -29.85 -15.16
C THR A 206 15.14 -30.46 -15.38
N THR A 207 14.15 -29.69 -15.83
CA THR A 207 12.80 -30.18 -16.13
C THR A 207 12.48 -30.10 -17.63
N GLU A 208 11.64 -31.01 -18.10
CA GLU A 208 11.19 -31.07 -19.49
C GLU A 208 10.24 -29.90 -19.83
N GLU A 209 9.91 -29.75 -21.11
CA GLU A 209 8.87 -28.80 -21.56
C GLU A 209 7.47 -29.34 -21.25
N TRP A 210 6.44 -28.52 -21.46
CA TRP A 210 5.05 -28.92 -21.22
C TRP A 210 4.50 -29.81 -22.34
N ASP A 211 4.45 -31.12 -22.09
CA ASP A 211 3.74 -32.07 -22.97
C ASP A 211 2.37 -32.45 -22.40
N SER A 212 2.18 -32.37 -21.08
CA SER A 212 0.96 -32.67 -20.34
C SER A 212 0.68 -31.66 -19.21
N LEU A 213 -0.52 -31.70 -18.61
CA LEU A 213 -0.82 -30.89 -17.43
C LEU A 213 -0.04 -31.35 -16.18
N GLU A 214 0.40 -32.60 -16.16
CA GLU A 214 1.20 -33.12 -15.05
C GLU A 214 2.62 -32.55 -15.08
N ASP A 215 3.17 -32.28 -16.27
CA ASP A 215 4.51 -31.70 -16.39
C ASP A 215 4.62 -30.35 -15.70
N VAL A 216 3.55 -29.55 -15.72
CA VAL A 216 3.46 -28.26 -15.02
C VAL A 216 3.72 -28.38 -13.52
N LYS A 217 3.54 -29.57 -12.93
CA LYS A 217 3.80 -29.82 -11.51
C LYS A 217 5.25 -30.23 -11.21
N ASN A 218 6.06 -30.53 -12.22
CA ASN A 218 7.42 -31.02 -12.05
C ASN A 218 8.42 -29.92 -11.64
N ILE A 219 8.00 -28.66 -11.64
CA ILE A 219 8.85 -27.50 -11.30
C ILE A 219 8.82 -27.07 -9.83
N TYR A 220 8.09 -27.79 -8.97
CA TYR A 220 7.98 -27.47 -7.54
C TYR A 220 8.94 -28.31 -6.68
N PHE A 221 9.54 -27.68 -5.67
CA PHE A 221 10.46 -28.33 -4.75
C PHE A 221 9.90 -28.43 -3.32
N PRO A 222 10.35 -29.43 -2.54
CA PRO A 222 10.07 -29.51 -1.11
C PRO A 222 10.74 -28.38 -0.28
N ASP A 223 11.76 -27.69 -0.82
CA ASP A 223 12.64 -26.78 -0.07
C ASP A 223 12.06 -25.37 0.17
N SER A 224 10.73 -25.20 0.06
CA SER A 224 9.95 -23.97 0.31
C SER A 224 10.22 -22.77 -0.61
N THR A 225 11.26 -22.80 -1.45
CA THR A 225 11.57 -21.70 -2.37
C THR A 225 10.46 -21.51 -3.39
N PHE A 226 10.21 -22.57 -4.17
CA PHE A 226 9.05 -22.71 -5.04
C PHE A 226 8.22 -23.90 -4.58
N TYR A 227 7.49 -23.71 -3.48
CA TYR A 227 6.57 -24.73 -2.97
C TYR A 227 5.39 -24.90 -3.94
N LYS A 228 4.86 -26.12 -4.01
CA LYS A 228 3.65 -26.41 -4.80
C LYS A 228 2.45 -25.67 -4.18
N PRO A 229 1.80 -24.71 -4.89
CA PRO A 229 0.64 -24.02 -4.36
C PRO A 229 -0.54 -24.98 -4.17
N GLU A 230 -1.33 -24.78 -3.10
CA GLU A 230 -2.51 -25.61 -2.80
C GLU A 230 -3.53 -25.61 -3.95
N CYS A 231 -3.62 -24.49 -4.68
CA CYS A 231 -4.52 -24.34 -5.82
C CYS A 231 -4.30 -25.37 -6.94
N SER A 232 -3.09 -25.93 -7.04
CA SER A 232 -2.74 -26.94 -8.06
C SER A 232 -3.50 -28.27 -7.91
N GLU A 233 -4.08 -28.53 -6.74
CA GLU A 233 -4.93 -29.70 -6.50
C GLU A 233 -6.40 -29.46 -6.86
N TYR A 234 -6.86 -28.20 -6.79
CA TYR A 234 -8.28 -27.85 -6.85
C TYR A 234 -8.69 -27.01 -8.06
N TRP A 235 -7.73 -26.52 -8.87
CA TRP A 235 -7.97 -25.56 -9.95
C TRP A 235 -9.03 -25.97 -10.98
N THR A 236 -9.26 -27.28 -11.17
CA THR A 236 -10.29 -27.77 -12.10
C THR A 236 -11.70 -27.76 -11.50
N GLU A 237 -11.84 -27.61 -10.19
CA GLU A 237 -13.12 -27.65 -9.48
C GLU A 237 -13.88 -26.33 -9.59
N ASP A 238 -15.20 -26.43 -9.71
CA ASP A 238 -16.09 -25.25 -9.78
C ASP A 238 -16.17 -24.52 -8.45
N ARG A 239 -16.15 -25.28 -7.35
CA ARG A 239 -16.13 -24.74 -5.99
C ARG A 239 -14.89 -23.88 -5.76
N TRP A 240 -13.72 -24.33 -6.19
CA TRP A 240 -12.48 -23.56 -6.10
C TRP A 240 -12.54 -22.27 -6.91
N PHE A 241 -13.03 -22.34 -8.15
CA PHE A 241 -13.22 -21.17 -9.01
C PHE A 241 -14.16 -20.12 -8.39
N GLY A 242 -15.24 -20.55 -7.73
CA GLY A 242 -16.12 -19.67 -6.95
C GLY A 242 -15.42 -19.08 -5.72
N LEU A 243 -14.66 -19.89 -4.97
CA LEU A 243 -13.90 -19.42 -3.81
C LEU A 243 -12.89 -18.31 -4.16
N GLN A 244 -12.26 -18.36 -5.34
CA GLN A 244 -11.34 -17.30 -5.79
C GLN A 244 -12.01 -15.92 -5.82
N ARG A 245 -13.33 -15.85 -6.02
CA ARG A 245 -14.08 -14.58 -6.07
C ARG A 245 -14.20 -13.89 -4.71
N VAL A 246 -14.05 -14.64 -3.62
CA VAL A 246 -14.30 -14.17 -2.22
C VAL A 246 -13.08 -14.29 -1.30
N GLN A 247 -12.08 -15.08 -1.68
CA GLN A 247 -10.85 -15.28 -0.90
C GLN A 247 -9.59 -15.44 -1.77
N GLY A 248 -9.69 -15.16 -3.08
CA GLY A 248 -8.54 -15.11 -3.98
C GLY A 248 -7.86 -13.75 -3.97
N VAL A 249 -6.82 -13.62 -4.79
CA VAL A 249 -5.98 -12.41 -4.91
C VAL A 249 -6.75 -11.18 -5.42
N ASN A 250 -7.89 -11.38 -6.08
CA ASN A 250 -8.77 -10.32 -6.57
C ASN A 250 -10.21 -10.46 -6.04
N ALA A 251 -10.35 -10.62 -4.72
CA ALA A 251 -11.63 -10.86 -4.05
C ALA A 251 -12.56 -9.63 -3.97
N VAL A 252 -12.45 -8.67 -4.89
CA VAL A 252 -13.19 -7.39 -4.87
C VAL A 252 -14.11 -7.19 -6.07
N MET A 253 -14.22 -8.17 -6.97
CA MET A 253 -14.97 -8.02 -8.23
C MET A 253 -16.41 -8.51 -8.18
N ILE A 254 -16.75 -9.42 -7.26
CA ILE A 254 -18.07 -10.05 -7.25
C ILE A 254 -19.15 -9.11 -6.73
N ALA A 255 -20.31 -9.13 -7.40
CA ALA A 255 -21.49 -8.37 -7.04
C ALA A 255 -22.74 -9.26 -7.04
N LEU A 256 -23.73 -8.87 -6.23
CA LEU A 256 -25.07 -9.44 -6.28
C LEU A 256 -25.71 -9.11 -7.64
N CYS A 257 -26.28 -10.13 -8.30
CA CYS A 257 -26.98 -9.95 -9.56
C CYS A 257 -28.47 -9.77 -9.30
N THR A 258 -28.99 -8.57 -9.55
CA THR A 258 -30.43 -8.28 -9.43
C THR A 258 -31.18 -8.51 -10.74
N GLU A 259 -30.46 -8.47 -11.87
CA GLU A 259 -30.98 -8.69 -13.22
C GLU A 259 -29.85 -9.22 -14.12
N ILE A 260 -30.18 -10.17 -15.01
CA ILE A 260 -29.22 -10.68 -15.99
C ILE A 260 -29.02 -9.63 -17.10
N PRO A 261 -27.78 -9.19 -17.36
CA PRO A 261 -27.53 -8.24 -18.45
C PRO A 261 -27.96 -8.80 -19.81
N ALA A 262 -28.68 -8.04 -20.62
CA ALA A 262 -29.17 -8.49 -21.94
C ALA A 262 -28.06 -8.95 -22.91
N LYS A 263 -26.83 -8.46 -22.73
CA LYS A 263 -25.64 -8.88 -23.49
C LYS A 263 -25.14 -10.29 -23.12
N PHE A 264 -25.58 -10.83 -21.99
CA PHE A 264 -25.22 -12.15 -21.51
C PHE A 264 -26.31 -13.13 -21.96
N ALA A 265 -26.11 -13.73 -23.13
CA ALA A 265 -27.11 -14.53 -23.83
C ALA A 265 -27.23 -15.95 -23.24
N ILE A 266 -27.54 -16.03 -21.95
CA ILE A 266 -27.74 -17.30 -21.24
C ILE A 266 -29.02 -17.99 -21.73
N GLU A 267 -28.94 -19.30 -21.81
CA GLU A 267 -30.05 -20.20 -22.09
C GLU A 267 -30.54 -20.75 -20.74
N GLU A 268 -31.75 -20.37 -20.32
CA GLU A 268 -32.27 -20.72 -18.98
C GLU A 268 -32.32 -22.24 -18.75
N ASP A 269 -32.67 -23.03 -19.77
CA ASP A 269 -32.72 -24.49 -19.69
C ASP A 269 -31.35 -25.14 -19.41
N LYS A 270 -30.25 -24.45 -19.75
CA LYS A 270 -28.89 -24.91 -19.49
C LYS A 270 -28.43 -24.67 -18.06
N ILE A 271 -28.99 -23.66 -17.39
CA ILE A 271 -28.64 -23.34 -16.00
C ILE A 271 -29.58 -23.97 -14.98
N GLU A 272 -30.83 -24.26 -15.35
CA GLU A 272 -31.85 -24.86 -14.47
C GLU A 272 -31.35 -26.08 -13.67
N PRO A 273 -30.59 -27.04 -14.25
CA PRO A 273 -30.06 -28.19 -13.51
C PRO A 273 -29.16 -27.81 -12.32
N PHE A 274 -28.57 -26.62 -12.34
CA PHE A 274 -27.63 -26.13 -11.31
C PHE A 274 -28.31 -25.27 -10.24
N LEU A 275 -29.61 -24.96 -10.37
CA LEU A 275 -30.37 -24.12 -9.43
C LEU A 275 -31.08 -24.93 -8.33
N GLU A 276 -30.75 -26.20 -8.14
CA GLU A 276 -31.29 -27.04 -7.06
C GLU A 276 -32.84 -27.03 -6.96
N GLY A 277 -33.52 -26.98 -8.11
CA GLY A 277 -34.98 -27.08 -8.20
C GLY A 277 -35.77 -25.77 -7.99
N ILE A 278 -35.12 -24.61 -7.96
CA ILE A 278 -35.80 -23.31 -8.08
C ILE A 278 -35.58 -22.69 -9.47
N THR A 279 -36.45 -21.78 -9.88
CA THR A 279 -36.30 -21.06 -11.15
C THR A 279 -35.22 -19.98 -11.06
N LEU A 280 -34.67 -19.54 -12.19
CA LEU A 280 -33.74 -18.39 -12.22
C LEU A 280 -34.38 -17.14 -11.59
N LYS A 281 -35.66 -16.91 -11.89
CA LYS A 281 -36.43 -15.80 -11.32
C LYS A 281 -36.49 -15.86 -9.79
N ASP A 282 -36.78 -17.03 -9.23
CA ASP A 282 -36.81 -17.21 -7.77
C ASP A 282 -35.41 -17.04 -7.16
N ALA A 283 -34.38 -17.53 -7.84
CA ALA A 283 -32.99 -17.38 -7.41
C ALA A 283 -32.56 -15.90 -7.37
N LEU A 284 -32.92 -15.10 -8.37
CA LEU A 284 -32.71 -13.64 -8.38
C LEU A 284 -33.48 -12.96 -7.25
N GLN A 285 -34.77 -13.28 -7.08
CA GLN A 285 -35.62 -12.69 -6.04
C GLN A 285 -35.19 -13.05 -4.61
N THR A 286 -34.48 -14.16 -4.45
CA THR A 286 -33.95 -14.63 -3.16
C THR A 286 -32.45 -14.35 -2.98
N ASN A 287 -31.88 -13.45 -3.80
CA ASN A 287 -30.49 -13.00 -3.74
C ASN A 287 -29.45 -14.13 -3.82
N LYS A 288 -29.73 -15.17 -4.61
CA LYS A 288 -28.84 -16.32 -4.79
C LYS A 288 -27.96 -16.26 -6.02
N ILE A 289 -28.12 -15.25 -6.87
CA ILE A 289 -27.35 -15.11 -8.11
C ILE A 289 -26.35 -13.96 -7.94
N PHE A 290 -25.10 -14.24 -8.31
CA PHE A 290 -24.00 -13.28 -8.28
C PHE A 290 -23.37 -13.21 -9.66
N ILE A 291 -22.73 -12.07 -9.95
CA ILE A 291 -22.16 -11.78 -11.26
C ILE A 291 -20.78 -11.16 -11.11
N VAL A 292 -19.92 -11.46 -12.08
CA VAL A 292 -18.69 -10.72 -12.34
C VAL A 292 -18.70 -10.33 -13.82
N ASP A 293 -18.52 -9.03 -14.10
CA ASP A 293 -18.55 -8.48 -15.45
C ASP A 293 -17.27 -7.67 -15.73
N PHE A 294 -16.42 -8.21 -16.60
CA PHE A 294 -15.16 -7.58 -16.98
C PHE A 294 -15.29 -6.68 -18.21
N LYS A 295 -16.43 -5.99 -18.37
CA LYS A 295 -16.65 -4.99 -19.43
C LYS A 295 -15.52 -3.98 -19.57
N ILE A 296 -14.83 -3.63 -18.48
CA ILE A 296 -13.71 -2.67 -18.50
C ILE A 296 -12.57 -3.09 -19.46
N LEU A 297 -12.42 -4.40 -19.70
CA LEU A 297 -11.42 -4.99 -20.59
C LEU A 297 -11.80 -4.92 -22.07
N ASP A 298 -13.06 -4.64 -22.41
CA ASP A 298 -13.52 -4.69 -23.79
C ASP A 298 -12.84 -3.62 -24.65
N GLY A 299 -12.20 -4.06 -25.73
CA GLY A 299 -11.40 -3.20 -26.60
C GLY A 299 -10.13 -2.64 -25.96
N VAL A 300 -9.67 -3.16 -24.83
CA VAL A 300 -8.32 -2.85 -24.32
C VAL A 300 -7.29 -3.52 -25.26
N PRO A 301 -6.26 -2.80 -25.73
CA PRO A 301 -5.24 -3.39 -26.58
C PRO A 301 -4.45 -4.47 -25.83
N CYS A 302 -4.08 -5.52 -26.54
CA CYS A 302 -3.28 -6.64 -26.03
C CYS A 302 -2.08 -6.90 -26.94
N ARG A 303 -1.19 -7.78 -26.51
CA ARG A 303 0.00 -8.16 -27.27
C ARG A 303 -0.38 -8.88 -28.58
N ALA A 304 -0.07 -8.25 -29.70
CA ALA A 304 -0.42 -8.75 -31.03
C ALA A 304 0.25 -10.10 -31.36
N GLU A 305 1.39 -10.40 -30.74
CA GLU A 305 2.13 -11.65 -30.89
C GLU A 305 1.41 -12.85 -30.24
N ILE A 306 0.49 -12.58 -29.31
CA ILE A 306 -0.29 -13.59 -28.57
C ILE A 306 -1.68 -13.70 -29.15
N THR A 307 -2.39 -12.57 -29.24
CA THR A 307 -3.78 -12.53 -29.68
C THR A 307 -4.13 -11.20 -30.31
N SER A 308 -5.01 -11.22 -31.30
CA SER A 308 -5.61 -10.03 -31.90
C SER A 308 -6.65 -9.36 -31.01
N LYS A 309 -7.16 -10.05 -29.97
CA LYS A 309 -8.20 -9.55 -29.07
C LYS A 309 -8.12 -10.18 -27.67
N LEU A 310 -8.26 -9.36 -26.62
CA LEU A 310 -8.42 -9.84 -25.25
C LEU A 310 -9.87 -10.27 -24.98
N VAL A 311 -10.04 -11.33 -24.19
CA VAL A 311 -11.35 -11.69 -23.62
C VAL A 311 -11.81 -10.63 -22.61
N ALA A 312 -13.11 -10.37 -22.57
CA ALA A 312 -13.75 -9.44 -21.63
C ALA A 312 -15.00 -10.13 -21.08
N PRO A 313 -14.83 -11.14 -20.21
CA PRO A 313 -15.88 -12.10 -19.92
C PRO A 313 -16.92 -11.59 -18.93
N VAL A 314 -18.07 -12.26 -18.93
CA VAL A 314 -19.12 -12.15 -17.91
C VAL A 314 -19.38 -13.55 -17.36
N ALA A 315 -19.42 -13.70 -16.04
CA ALA A 315 -19.70 -14.97 -15.38
C ALA A 315 -20.84 -14.85 -14.36
N LEU A 316 -21.70 -15.87 -14.34
CA LEU A 316 -22.81 -16.00 -13.41
C LEU A 316 -22.52 -17.10 -12.38
N PHE A 317 -22.87 -16.83 -11.14
CA PHE A 317 -22.67 -17.74 -10.02
C PHE A 317 -23.97 -17.93 -9.25
N TYR A 318 -24.21 -19.14 -8.76
CA TYR A 318 -25.33 -19.48 -7.88
C TYR A 318 -24.82 -19.85 -6.48
N LEU A 319 -25.42 -19.27 -5.46
CA LEU A 319 -25.18 -19.62 -4.05
C LEU A 319 -26.05 -20.82 -3.67
N ASN A 320 -25.41 -21.98 -3.60
CA ASN A 320 -26.11 -23.25 -3.37
C ASN A 320 -26.62 -23.39 -1.92
N ARG A 321 -27.38 -24.45 -1.63
CA ARG A 321 -27.90 -24.73 -0.27
C ARG A 321 -26.82 -24.98 0.79
N ARG A 322 -25.57 -25.21 0.38
CA ARG A 322 -24.40 -25.33 1.27
C ARG A 322 -23.68 -24.00 1.49
N ASN A 323 -24.23 -22.89 0.97
CA ASN A 323 -23.62 -21.55 0.96
C ASN A 323 -22.29 -21.50 0.18
N GLU A 324 -22.15 -22.35 -0.83
CA GLU A 324 -21.00 -22.34 -1.72
C GLU A 324 -21.37 -21.61 -3.00
N LEU A 325 -20.48 -20.74 -3.44
CA LEU A 325 -20.63 -19.98 -4.67
C LEU A 325 -20.18 -20.85 -5.86
N MET A 326 -21.12 -21.24 -6.72
CA MET A 326 -20.85 -22.15 -7.84
C MET A 326 -21.00 -21.42 -9.18
N PRO A 327 -20.01 -21.45 -10.08
CA PRO A 327 -20.17 -20.91 -11.43
C PRO A 327 -21.21 -21.72 -12.22
N ILE A 328 -22.11 -21.03 -12.92
CA ILE A 328 -23.18 -21.65 -13.71
C ILE A 328 -23.20 -21.22 -15.17
N ALA A 329 -22.57 -20.10 -15.52
CA ALA A 329 -22.41 -19.67 -16.90
C ALA A 329 -21.19 -18.75 -17.08
N ILE A 330 -20.50 -18.83 -18.22
CA ILE A 330 -19.40 -17.92 -18.60
C ILE A 330 -19.55 -17.55 -20.07
N GLN A 331 -19.56 -16.25 -20.41
CA GLN A 331 -19.42 -15.74 -21.78
C GLN A 331 -18.08 -15.02 -21.89
N LEU A 332 -17.25 -15.34 -22.90
CA LEU A 332 -15.85 -14.87 -22.93
C LEU A 332 -15.68 -13.46 -23.50
N PHE A 333 -16.63 -12.98 -24.30
CA PHE A 333 -16.67 -11.61 -24.79
C PHE A 333 -18.01 -10.94 -24.46
N GLN A 334 -18.05 -9.62 -24.52
CA GLN A 334 -19.20 -8.82 -24.11
C GLN A 334 -20.44 -9.02 -25.00
N GLU A 335 -20.25 -9.07 -26.32
CA GLU A 335 -21.36 -9.13 -27.28
C GLU A 335 -21.69 -10.57 -27.67
N PRO A 336 -22.97 -10.99 -27.58
CA PRO A 336 -23.38 -12.34 -27.94
C PRO A 336 -23.28 -12.55 -29.46
N SER A 337 -22.78 -13.72 -29.88
CA SER A 337 -22.73 -14.12 -31.29
C SER A 337 -22.50 -15.61 -31.44
N ASP A 338 -22.68 -16.15 -32.64
CA ASP A 338 -22.40 -17.57 -32.96
C ASP A 338 -20.94 -17.97 -32.71
N VAL A 339 -20.02 -16.99 -32.66
CA VAL A 339 -18.58 -17.17 -32.38
C VAL A 339 -18.18 -16.74 -30.95
N ASN A 340 -19.15 -16.44 -30.09
CA ASN A 340 -18.99 -16.14 -28.67
C ASN A 340 -20.08 -16.86 -27.86
N PRO A 341 -20.01 -18.19 -27.75
CA PRO A 341 -21.02 -18.96 -27.03
C PRO A 341 -20.94 -18.73 -25.52
N VAL A 342 -22.05 -18.94 -24.83
CA VAL A 342 -22.09 -19.04 -23.36
C VAL A 342 -21.71 -20.45 -22.95
N TYR A 343 -20.64 -20.62 -22.18
CA TYR A 343 -20.18 -21.89 -21.61
C TYR A 343 -20.93 -22.23 -20.32
N TYR A 344 -21.22 -23.51 -20.11
CA TYR A 344 -21.93 -24.04 -18.93
C TYR A 344 -21.17 -25.21 -18.30
N PRO A 345 -21.39 -25.52 -17.00
CA PRO A 345 -20.77 -26.68 -16.36
C PRO A 345 -21.16 -28.04 -16.99
N SER A 346 -22.24 -28.08 -17.78
CA SER A 346 -22.67 -29.27 -18.54
C SER A 346 -21.90 -29.48 -19.85
N ASP A 347 -21.11 -28.51 -20.30
CA ASP A 347 -20.27 -28.66 -21.48
C ASP A 347 -19.17 -29.72 -21.24
N PRO A 348 -18.50 -30.24 -22.29
CA PRO A 348 -17.40 -31.19 -22.12
C PRO A 348 -16.35 -30.66 -21.14
N ARG A 349 -15.85 -31.54 -20.26
CA ARG A 349 -15.05 -31.17 -19.09
C ARG A 349 -13.90 -30.19 -19.40
N LEU A 350 -13.09 -30.48 -20.42
CA LEU A 350 -11.95 -29.63 -20.78
C LEU A 350 -12.37 -28.30 -21.41
N THR A 351 -13.51 -28.26 -22.10
CA THR A 351 -14.10 -27.04 -22.65
C THR A 351 -14.55 -26.08 -21.53
N TRP A 352 -15.17 -26.62 -20.48
CA TRP A 352 -15.57 -25.83 -19.31
C TRP A 352 -14.35 -25.32 -18.52
N ILE A 353 -13.33 -26.17 -18.34
CA ILE A 353 -12.07 -25.77 -17.70
C ILE A 353 -11.39 -24.63 -18.49
N MET A 354 -11.35 -24.72 -19.83
CA MET A 354 -10.82 -23.67 -20.70
C MET A 354 -11.55 -22.33 -20.47
N ALA A 355 -12.89 -22.34 -20.44
CA ALA A 355 -13.66 -21.11 -20.19
C ALA A 355 -13.30 -20.47 -18.84
N LYS A 356 -13.13 -21.27 -17.77
CA LYS A 356 -12.66 -20.79 -16.46
C LYS A 356 -11.22 -20.26 -16.51
N MET A 357 -10.32 -20.89 -17.26
CA MET A 357 -8.95 -20.41 -17.44
C MET A 357 -8.89 -19.05 -18.13
N PHE A 358 -9.64 -18.85 -19.23
CA PHE A 358 -9.73 -17.54 -19.89
C PHE A 358 -10.40 -16.49 -19.01
N PHE A 359 -11.39 -16.87 -18.21
CA PHE A 359 -11.97 -15.99 -17.20
C PHE A 359 -10.93 -15.53 -16.18
N ASN A 360 -10.18 -16.46 -15.59
CA ASN A 360 -9.13 -16.14 -14.62
C ASN A 360 -7.97 -15.36 -15.27
N MET A 361 -7.70 -15.56 -16.56
CA MET A 361 -6.74 -14.73 -17.29
C MET A 361 -7.21 -13.29 -17.43
N ALA A 362 -8.49 -13.08 -17.73
CA ALA A 362 -9.07 -11.73 -17.75
C ALA A 362 -9.03 -11.07 -16.36
N ASP A 363 -9.40 -11.82 -15.32
CA ASP A 363 -9.35 -11.36 -13.93
C ASP A 363 -7.93 -10.96 -13.51
N SER A 364 -6.93 -11.73 -13.95
CA SER A 364 -5.54 -11.45 -13.65
C SER A 364 -5.03 -10.15 -14.27
N GLN A 365 -5.60 -9.72 -15.40
CA GLN A 365 -5.30 -8.42 -16.02
C GLN A 365 -5.84 -7.26 -15.19
N ILE A 366 -7.07 -7.37 -14.68
CA ILE A 366 -7.69 -6.37 -13.81
C ILE A 366 -6.98 -6.32 -12.47
N HIS A 367 -6.68 -7.49 -11.90
CA HIS A 367 -5.93 -7.60 -10.66
C HIS A 367 -4.61 -6.84 -10.71
N GLN A 368 -3.73 -7.16 -11.68
CA GLN A 368 -2.42 -6.52 -11.75
C GLN A 368 -2.49 -5.05 -12.10
N SER A 369 -3.34 -4.68 -13.07
CA SER A 369 -3.39 -3.31 -13.58
C SER A 369 -4.13 -2.39 -12.61
N CYS A 370 -5.33 -2.76 -12.20
CA CYS A 370 -6.20 -1.92 -11.39
C CYS A 370 -6.05 -2.23 -9.90
N THR A 371 -6.45 -3.42 -9.45
CA THR A 371 -6.55 -3.74 -8.02
C THR A 371 -5.23 -3.58 -7.28
N HIS A 372 -4.13 -4.03 -7.88
CA HIS A 372 -2.78 -3.95 -7.33
C HIS A 372 -2.09 -2.64 -7.71
N LEU A 373 -1.63 -2.49 -8.96
CA LEU A 373 -0.81 -1.32 -9.33
C LEU A 373 -1.58 0.01 -9.30
N GLY A 374 -2.75 0.07 -9.92
CA GLY A 374 -3.50 1.33 -10.09
C GLY A 374 -4.04 1.88 -8.78
N TYR A 375 -4.80 1.08 -8.04
CA TYR A 375 -5.58 1.51 -6.87
C TYR A 375 -4.78 1.52 -5.57
N THR A 376 -3.69 0.75 -5.46
CA THR A 376 -2.80 0.84 -4.28
C THR A 376 -1.57 1.66 -4.59
N HIS A 377 -0.67 1.19 -5.45
CA HIS A 377 0.62 1.84 -5.68
C HIS A 377 0.47 3.26 -6.24
N LEU A 378 -0.08 3.42 -7.44
CA LEU A 378 -0.03 4.69 -8.15
C LEU A 378 -0.97 5.74 -7.53
N LEU A 379 -2.14 5.31 -7.06
CA LEU A 379 -3.07 6.20 -6.39
C LEU A 379 -2.52 6.70 -5.05
N MET A 380 -1.93 5.83 -4.22
CA MET A 380 -1.33 6.25 -2.95
C MET A 380 -0.08 7.09 -3.18
N GLU A 381 0.68 6.87 -4.25
CA GLU A 381 1.79 7.75 -4.63
C GLU A 381 1.28 9.16 -4.94
N SER A 382 0.19 9.31 -5.72
CA SER A 382 -0.41 10.63 -5.97
C SER A 382 -0.76 11.35 -4.66
N LEU A 383 -1.36 10.64 -3.70
CA LEU A 383 -1.72 11.19 -2.39
C LEU A 383 -0.52 11.50 -1.50
N CYS A 384 0.52 10.67 -1.54
CA CYS A 384 1.77 10.88 -0.82
C CYS A 384 2.48 12.15 -1.31
N VAL A 385 2.62 12.30 -2.64
CA VAL A 385 3.20 13.50 -3.25
C VAL A 385 2.37 14.73 -2.87
N ALA A 386 1.03 14.66 -2.95
CA ALA A 386 0.16 15.76 -2.52
C ALA A 386 0.31 16.08 -1.02
N ALA A 387 0.46 15.06 -0.15
CA ALA A 387 0.66 15.25 1.28
C ALA A 387 1.95 16.02 1.56
N HIS A 388 3.07 15.65 0.91
CA HIS A 388 4.32 16.40 1.03
C HIS A 388 4.20 17.86 0.55
N ARG A 389 3.38 18.13 -0.47
CA ARG A 389 3.21 19.47 -1.07
C ARG A 389 2.34 20.42 -0.25
N HIS A 390 1.48 19.90 0.61
CA HIS A 390 0.47 20.69 1.33
C HIS A 390 0.57 20.60 2.85
N LEU A 391 1.05 19.49 3.40
CA LEU A 391 1.15 19.28 4.83
C LEU A 391 2.61 19.41 5.29
N SER A 392 2.88 20.31 6.23
CA SER A 392 4.23 20.39 6.80
C SER A 392 4.59 19.09 7.54
N PRO A 393 5.89 18.72 7.63
CA PRO A 393 6.39 17.72 8.57
C PRO A 393 5.88 17.84 10.01
N SER A 394 5.58 19.05 10.52
CA SER A 394 4.97 19.24 11.85
C SER A 394 3.45 19.03 11.87
N HIS A 395 2.80 18.89 10.72
CA HIS A 395 1.36 18.72 10.64
C HIS A 395 0.94 17.35 11.21
N PRO A 396 -0.02 17.29 12.16
CA PRO A 396 -0.43 16.03 12.77
C PRO A 396 -0.93 14.98 11.76
N ILE A 397 -1.64 15.41 10.71
CA ILE A 397 -2.09 14.51 9.64
C ILE A 397 -0.91 13.97 8.82
N PHE A 398 0.13 14.78 8.54
CA PHE A 398 1.33 14.28 7.88
C PHE A 398 2.02 13.23 8.75
N ARG A 399 2.22 13.54 10.04
CA ARG A 399 2.85 12.62 11.01
C ARG A 399 2.06 11.32 11.20
N LEU A 400 0.73 11.36 11.13
CA LEU A 400 -0.14 10.19 11.15
C LEU A 400 0.04 9.30 9.90
N LEU A 401 0.15 9.92 8.71
CA LEU A 401 0.21 9.20 7.44
C LEU A 401 1.63 8.76 7.05
N ALA A 402 2.68 9.45 7.51
CA ALA A 402 4.06 9.23 7.10
C ALA A 402 4.55 7.77 7.25
N PRO A 403 4.26 7.02 8.35
CA PRO A 403 4.62 5.61 8.43
C PRO A 403 4.06 4.75 7.28
N HIS A 404 2.93 5.15 6.72
CA HIS A 404 2.20 4.42 5.69
C HIS A 404 2.65 4.75 4.26
N PHE A 405 3.52 5.76 4.12
CA PHE A 405 4.16 6.12 2.85
C PHE A 405 5.60 5.64 2.72
N LEU A 406 6.16 5.04 3.78
CA LEU A 406 7.54 4.59 3.80
C LEU A 406 7.84 3.68 2.60
N TYR A 407 8.83 4.10 1.79
CA TYR A 407 9.31 3.46 0.57
C TYR A 407 8.35 3.38 -0.62
N LEU A 408 7.12 3.88 -0.51
CA LEU A 408 6.11 3.84 -1.57
C LEU A 408 6.62 4.48 -2.88
N LEU A 409 7.21 5.67 -2.77
CA LEU A 409 7.71 6.41 -3.94
C LEU A 409 8.88 5.67 -4.63
N MET A 410 9.78 5.06 -3.85
CA MET A 410 10.90 4.30 -4.39
C MET A 410 10.48 2.99 -5.05
N ILE A 411 9.57 2.23 -4.43
CA ILE A 411 9.11 0.98 -5.04
C ILE A 411 8.36 1.26 -6.35
N ASN A 412 7.53 2.32 -6.38
CA ASN A 412 6.84 2.73 -7.60
C ASN A 412 7.81 3.19 -8.68
N ALA A 413 8.81 4.01 -8.34
CA ALA A 413 9.84 4.42 -9.30
C ALA A 413 10.53 3.22 -9.95
N ARG A 414 10.85 2.17 -9.17
CA ARG A 414 11.38 0.90 -9.70
C ARG A 414 10.38 0.11 -10.53
N GLY A 415 9.11 0.04 -10.10
CA GLY A 415 8.04 -0.64 -10.83
C GLY A 415 7.81 -0.01 -12.22
N LEU A 416 7.75 1.32 -12.29
CA LEU A 416 7.67 2.08 -13.53
C LEU A 416 8.86 1.79 -14.47
N GLU A 417 10.08 1.77 -13.94
CA GLU A 417 11.30 1.57 -14.74
C GLU A 417 11.43 0.12 -15.24
N ARG A 418 11.07 -0.89 -14.43
CA ARG A 418 11.48 -2.29 -14.67
C ARG A 418 10.34 -3.28 -14.90
N ILE A 419 9.12 -2.97 -14.47
CA ILE A 419 7.98 -3.88 -14.55
C ILE A 419 7.07 -3.49 -15.71
N ILE A 420 6.71 -2.21 -15.81
CA ILE A 420 5.73 -1.72 -16.79
C ILE A 420 6.33 -0.95 -17.97
N SER A 421 7.65 -0.70 -17.98
CA SER A 421 8.33 -0.10 -19.13
C SER A 421 8.32 -1.06 -20.34
N PRO A 422 8.46 -0.56 -21.57
CA PRO A 422 8.57 -1.42 -22.75
C PRO A 422 9.69 -2.46 -22.60
N GLY A 423 9.37 -3.74 -22.80
CA GLY A 423 10.27 -4.87 -22.57
C GLY A 423 10.43 -5.27 -21.10
N GLY A 424 9.68 -4.64 -20.20
CA GLY A 424 9.57 -5.02 -18.80
C GLY A 424 8.77 -6.32 -18.61
N TRP A 425 8.63 -6.75 -17.36
CA TRP A 425 8.02 -8.05 -17.04
C TRP A 425 6.55 -8.17 -17.49
N VAL A 426 5.76 -7.09 -17.46
CA VAL A 426 4.37 -7.14 -17.93
C VAL A 426 4.32 -7.52 -19.41
N ASP A 427 5.30 -7.09 -20.20
CA ASP A 427 5.43 -7.45 -21.61
C ASP A 427 5.90 -8.89 -21.82
N SER A 428 6.40 -9.62 -20.82
CA SER A 428 6.79 -11.01 -20.99
C SER A 428 5.70 -11.98 -20.58
N VAL A 429 4.99 -11.74 -19.47
CA VAL A 429 4.10 -12.75 -18.87
C VAL A 429 2.63 -12.36 -18.67
N MET A 430 2.23 -11.13 -19.05
CA MET A 430 0.83 -10.71 -19.05
C MET A 430 0.29 -10.59 -20.48
N ALA A 431 -1.02 -10.81 -20.65
CA ALA A 431 -1.68 -10.75 -21.96
C ALA A 431 -1.81 -9.32 -22.51
N LEU A 432 -2.01 -8.33 -21.63
CA LEU A 432 -2.14 -6.93 -22.03
C LEU A 432 -0.85 -6.30 -22.56
N GLY A 433 0.29 -6.69 -22.00
CA GLY A 433 1.51 -5.88 -22.11
C GLY A 433 1.33 -4.48 -21.51
N SER A 434 2.38 -3.67 -21.61
CA SER A 434 2.45 -2.30 -21.08
C SER A 434 1.36 -1.37 -21.67
N PRO A 435 1.13 -1.32 -23.00
CA PRO A 435 0.10 -0.42 -23.56
C PRO A 435 -1.32 -0.74 -23.07
N GLY A 436 -1.67 -2.03 -23.00
CA GLY A 436 -2.96 -2.48 -22.49
C GLY A 436 -3.14 -2.20 -21.01
N LEU A 437 -2.08 -2.42 -20.22
CA LEU A 437 -2.06 -2.11 -18.78
C LEU A 437 -2.29 -0.61 -18.53
N HIS A 438 -1.61 0.27 -19.27
CA HIS A 438 -1.80 1.72 -19.14
C HIS A 438 -3.23 2.15 -19.46
N GLU A 439 -3.80 1.63 -20.55
CA GLU A 439 -5.20 1.91 -20.93
C GLU A 439 -6.19 1.40 -19.87
N LEU A 440 -5.94 0.22 -19.30
CA LEU A 440 -6.79 -0.34 -18.26
C LEU A 440 -6.71 0.48 -16.96
N ILE A 441 -5.52 0.92 -16.55
CA ILE A 441 -5.34 1.83 -15.41
C ILE A 441 -6.08 3.15 -15.65
N ARG A 442 -5.95 3.74 -16.83
CA ARG A 442 -6.65 4.97 -17.20
C ARG A 442 -8.17 4.82 -17.07
N ARG A 443 -8.74 3.72 -17.58
CA ARG A 443 -10.17 3.41 -17.43
C ARG A 443 -10.56 3.22 -15.97
N GLY A 444 -9.79 2.43 -15.22
CA GLY A 444 -10.05 2.16 -13.82
C GLY A 444 -10.05 3.44 -12.99
N PHE A 445 -9.02 4.26 -13.14
CA PHE A 445 -8.90 5.56 -12.46
C PHE A 445 -10.09 6.48 -12.76
N SER A 446 -10.55 6.52 -14.01
CA SER A 446 -11.71 7.34 -14.39
C SER A 446 -13.04 6.90 -13.75
N GLN A 447 -13.13 5.64 -13.30
CA GLN A 447 -14.32 5.06 -12.66
C GLN A 447 -14.19 5.02 -11.13
N TRP A 448 -12.97 5.10 -10.61
CA TRP A 448 -12.69 4.98 -9.18
C TRP A 448 -13.12 6.24 -8.42
N ARG A 449 -13.77 6.04 -7.27
CA ARG A 449 -14.16 7.11 -6.35
C ARG A 449 -13.67 6.86 -4.95
N LEU A 450 -13.16 7.92 -4.32
CA LEU A 450 -12.70 7.92 -2.93
C LEU A 450 -13.83 7.53 -1.97
N ASP A 451 -15.01 8.11 -2.14
CA ASP A 451 -16.17 7.90 -1.26
C ASP A 451 -16.94 6.59 -1.50
N VAL A 452 -16.51 5.77 -2.48
CA VAL A 452 -17.10 4.46 -2.77
C VAL A 452 -16.04 3.38 -2.79
N GLN A 453 -15.18 3.31 -3.81
CA GLN A 453 -14.15 2.27 -3.91
C GLN A 453 -13.02 2.43 -2.89
N GLY A 454 -12.76 3.64 -2.41
CA GLY A 454 -11.79 3.89 -1.34
C GLY A 454 -12.28 3.43 0.04
N ASP A 455 -13.59 3.51 0.29
CA ASP A 455 -14.20 3.10 1.56
C ASP A 455 -14.70 1.65 1.46
N LEU A 456 -14.06 0.75 2.20
CA LEU A 456 -14.28 -0.69 2.09
C LEU A 456 -15.76 -1.10 2.25
N GLU A 457 -16.46 -0.52 3.23
CA GLU A 457 -17.87 -0.87 3.46
C GLU A 457 -18.76 -0.32 2.35
N LYS A 458 -18.47 0.88 1.85
CA LYS A 458 -19.23 1.49 0.73
C LYS A 458 -19.03 0.73 -0.57
N ASP A 459 -17.81 0.25 -0.84
CA ASP A 459 -17.55 -0.61 -1.99
C ASP A 459 -18.37 -1.92 -1.91
N LEU A 460 -18.29 -2.63 -0.78
CA LEU A 460 -19.05 -3.87 -0.54
C LEU A 460 -20.57 -3.65 -0.60
N GLU A 461 -21.05 -2.52 -0.08
CA GLU A 461 -22.47 -2.10 -0.12
C GLU A 461 -22.90 -1.86 -1.57
N SER A 462 -22.10 -1.13 -2.36
CA SER A 462 -22.38 -0.84 -3.77
C SER A 462 -22.46 -2.09 -4.64
N ARG A 463 -21.73 -3.15 -4.27
CA ARG A 463 -21.76 -4.47 -4.91
C ARG A 463 -22.84 -5.40 -4.34
N GLY A 464 -23.55 -5.01 -3.27
CA GLY A 464 -24.60 -5.82 -2.65
C GLY A 464 -24.09 -7.03 -1.87
N VAL A 465 -22.83 -7.02 -1.42
CA VAL A 465 -22.16 -8.17 -0.79
C VAL A 465 -21.66 -7.88 0.63
N LEU A 466 -21.99 -6.71 1.18
CA LEU A 466 -21.67 -6.33 2.56
C LEU A 466 -22.39 -7.20 3.59
N ASP A 467 -23.68 -7.52 3.39
CA ASP A 467 -24.46 -8.30 4.36
C ASP A 467 -24.07 -9.80 4.35
N PRO A 468 -23.55 -10.36 5.47
CA PRO A 468 -23.26 -11.78 5.58
C PRO A 468 -24.48 -12.69 5.42
N LYS A 469 -25.71 -12.17 5.51
CA LYS A 469 -26.91 -12.97 5.22
C LYS A 469 -27.12 -13.19 3.72
N ILE A 470 -26.61 -12.30 2.87
CA ILE A 470 -26.70 -12.41 1.41
C ILE A 470 -25.59 -13.31 0.90
N LEU A 471 -24.34 -13.07 1.32
CA LEU A 471 -23.19 -13.91 0.98
C LEU A 471 -22.48 -14.38 2.26
N PRO A 472 -22.85 -15.55 2.82
CA PRO A 472 -22.38 -16.00 4.13
C PRO A 472 -20.89 -16.29 4.22
N TYR A 473 -20.30 -16.85 3.17
CA TYR A 473 -18.87 -17.16 3.14
C TYR A 473 -18.13 -16.14 2.29
N TYR A 474 -17.55 -15.13 2.92
CA TYR A 474 -16.70 -14.12 2.25
C TYR A 474 -15.49 -13.76 3.11
N PRO A 475 -14.45 -14.62 3.16
CA PRO A 475 -13.31 -14.46 4.07
C PRO A 475 -12.60 -13.11 3.97
N PHE A 476 -12.42 -12.57 2.76
CA PHE A 476 -11.87 -11.23 2.58
C PHE A 476 -12.70 -10.18 3.33
N ARG A 477 -14.01 -10.11 3.11
CA ARG A 477 -14.91 -9.16 3.80
C ARG A 477 -14.85 -9.34 5.32
N ASP A 478 -14.98 -10.59 5.77
CA ASP A 478 -15.11 -10.92 7.19
C ASP A 478 -13.85 -10.58 8.00
N ASP A 479 -12.69 -10.51 7.32
CA ASP A 479 -11.42 -10.13 7.91
C ASP A 479 -11.14 -8.63 7.67
N ALA A 480 -11.42 -8.10 6.48
CA ALA A 480 -11.14 -6.71 6.09
C ALA A 480 -12.03 -5.67 6.78
N VAL A 481 -13.35 -5.93 6.94
CA VAL A 481 -14.28 -4.94 7.53
C VAL A 481 -13.96 -4.63 8.99
N PRO A 482 -13.80 -5.62 9.90
CA PRO A 482 -13.38 -5.35 11.26
C PRO A 482 -12.00 -4.68 11.33
N PHE A 483 -11.10 -5.04 10.42
CA PHE A 483 -9.77 -4.41 10.34
C PHE A 483 -9.88 -2.93 9.96
N PHE A 484 -10.69 -2.59 8.96
CA PHE A 484 -10.97 -1.22 8.57
C PHE A 484 -11.54 -0.40 9.73
N HIS A 485 -12.43 -0.96 10.54
CA HIS A 485 -12.94 -0.30 11.75
C HIS A 485 -11.87 -0.04 12.81
N VAL A 486 -10.93 -0.98 13.03
CA VAL A 486 -9.81 -0.79 13.95
C VAL A 486 -8.92 0.37 13.48
N ILE A 487 -8.62 0.45 12.18
CA ILE A 487 -7.89 1.58 11.58
C ILE A 487 -8.68 2.89 11.73
N LYS A 488 -9.97 2.88 11.39
CA LYS A 488 -10.84 4.06 11.48
C LYS A 488 -10.89 4.62 12.90
N ASN A 489 -10.99 3.76 13.90
CA ASN A 489 -11.00 4.17 15.31
C ASN A 489 -9.66 4.78 15.74
N TYR A 490 -8.53 4.19 15.33
CA TYR A 490 -7.20 4.76 15.58
C TYR A 490 -7.07 6.17 14.95
N VAL A 491 -7.37 6.28 13.66
CA VAL A 491 -7.33 7.57 12.93
C VAL A 491 -8.25 8.58 13.60
N LYS A 492 -9.50 8.21 13.90
CA LYS A 492 -10.48 9.06 14.56
C LYS A 492 -9.98 9.60 15.90
N ASN A 493 -9.37 8.75 16.72
CA ASN A 493 -8.86 9.15 18.04
C ASN A 493 -7.68 10.13 17.90
N VAL A 494 -6.76 9.89 16.96
CA VAL A 494 -5.65 10.81 16.69
C VAL A 494 -6.16 12.15 16.14
N VAL A 495 -7.07 12.12 15.16
CA VAL A 495 -7.64 13.34 14.57
C VAL A 495 -8.39 14.15 15.63
N ASN A 496 -9.27 13.53 16.41
CA ASN A 496 -10.02 14.24 17.46
C ASN A 496 -9.12 14.86 18.54
N TYR A 497 -7.96 14.25 18.83
CA TYR A 497 -7.00 14.82 19.78
C TYR A 497 -6.47 16.17 19.30
N TYR A 498 -6.06 16.27 18.03
CA TYR A 498 -5.52 17.51 17.49
C TYR A 498 -6.59 18.54 17.13
N TYR A 499 -7.75 18.10 16.64
CA TYR A 499 -8.89 18.94 16.25
C TYR A 499 -9.94 19.02 17.37
N SER A 500 -9.52 19.56 18.50
CA SER A 500 -10.34 19.68 19.72
C SER A 500 -11.58 20.59 19.59
N SER A 501 -11.70 21.38 18.52
CA SER A 501 -12.86 22.23 18.24
C SER A 501 -13.07 22.44 16.72
N PRO A 502 -14.27 22.81 16.27
CA PRO A 502 -14.55 23.05 14.85
C PRO A 502 -13.67 24.13 14.21
N GLU A 503 -13.34 25.18 14.95
CA GLU A 503 -12.52 26.30 14.47
C GLU A 503 -11.12 25.86 14.05
N LYS A 504 -10.60 24.78 14.66
CA LYS A 504 -9.31 24.20 14.27
C LYS A 504 -9.33 23.61 12.87
N LEU A 505 -10.45 23.02 12.45
CA LEU A 505 -10.60 22.52 11.09
C LEU A 505 -10.82 23.65 10.09
N GLU A 506 -11.57 24.68 10.49
CA GLU A 506 -11.82 25.87 9.65
C GLU A 506 -10.53 26.67 9.40
N GLY A 507 -9.66 26.76 10.40
CA GLY A 507 -8.37 27.47 10.32
C GLY A 507 -7.24 26.70 9.63
N ASP A 508 -7.42 25.40 9.38
CA ASP A 508 -6.39 24.55 8.79
C ASP A 508 -6.36 24.69 7.26
N PHE A 509 -5.57 25.63 6.75
CA PHE A 509 -5.43 25.82 5.30
C PHE A 509 -4.63 24.72 4.59
N GLU A 510 -3.88 23.90 5.33
CA GLU A 510 -3.02 22.85 4.77
C GLU A 510 -3.84 21.64 4.34
N VAL A 511 -4.70 21.14 5.23
CA VAL A 511 -5.63 20.05 4.88
C VAL A 511 -6.60 20.47 3.77
N GLN A 512 -7.07 21.72 3.80
CA GLN A 512 -7.94 22.24 2.74
C GLN A 512 -7.20 22.33 1.40
N GLY A 513 -5.92 22.73 1.41
CA GLY A 513 -5.06 22.72 0.23
C GLY A 513 -4.81 21.31 -0.32
N TRP A 514 -4.53 20.35 0.58
CA TRP A 514 -4.31 18.94 0.25
C TRP A 514 -5.54 18.33 -0.44
N VAL A 515 -6.73 18.51 0.14
CA VAL A 515 -7.99 17.98 -0.40
C VAL A 515 -8.38 18.68 -1.70
N LYS A 516 -8.15 19.99 -1.79
CA LYS A 516 -8.35 20.72 -3.03
C LYS A 516 -7.45 20.19 -4.16
N GLU A 517 -6.18 19.88 -3.90
CA GLU A 517 -5.28 19.30 -4.91
C GLU A 517 -5.78 17.93 -5.40
N MET A 518 -6.35 17.11 -4.50
CA MET A 518 -6.97 15.84 -4.88
C MET A 518 -8.20 16.02 -5.80
N ALA A 519 -9.10 16.94 -5.43
CA ALA A 519 -10.37 17.14 -6.15
C ALA A 519 -10.19 17.89 -7.48
N THR A 520 -9.23 18.81 -7.55
CA THR A 520 -8.99 19.64 -8.74
C THR A 520 -8.65 18.75 -9.95
N SER A 521 -9.21 19.08 -11.11
CA SER A 521 -9.03 18.27 -12.32
C SER A 521 -7.56 18.21 -12.75
N GLN A 522 -7.18 17.13 -13.45
CA GLN A 522 -5.81 17.00 -13.98
C GLN A 522 -5.47 18.11 -14.99
N ALA A 523 -6.47 18.55 -15.77
CA ALA A 523 -6.32 19.65 -16.73
C ALA A 523 -5.97 21.00 -16.06
N GLU A 524 -6.43 21.21 -14.82
CA GLU A 524 -6.12 22.39 -14.00
C GLU A 524 -4.90 22.21 -13.09
N GLY A 525 -4.23 21.05 -13.18
CA GLY A 525 -3.02 20.76 -12.43
C GLY A 525 -3.21 19.96 -11.13
N GLY A 526 -4.44 19.55 -10.78
CA GLY A 526 -4.73 18.68 -9.64
C GLY A 526 -4.59 17.18 -9.94
N LEU A 527 -5.15 16.33 -9.07
CA LEU A 527 -5.13 14.88 -9.23
C LEU A 527 -6.35 14.33 -9.99
N GLY A 528 -7.48 15.03 -9.98
CA GLY A 528 -8.72 14.63 -10.66
C GLY A 528 -9.38 13.39 -10.07
N MET A 529 -9.29 13.19 -8.75
CA MET A 529 -9.86 12.02 -8.08
C MET A 529 -11.38 12.16 -7.90
N GLY A 530 -12.13 11.12 -8.29
CA GLY A 530 -13.58 11.07 -8.07
C GLY A 530 -13.96 10.94 -6.59
N GLY A 531 -15.09 11.52 -6.19
CA GLY A 531 -15.62 11.35 -4.83
C GLY A 531 -14.89 12.13 -3.72
N VAL A 532 -13.93 12.98 -4.08
CA VAL A 532 -13.25 13.87 -3.13
C VAL A 532 -14.07 15.15 -2.94
N PRO A 533 -14.35 15.59 -1.70
CA PRO A 533 -15.04 16.86 -1.48
C PRO A 533 -14.16 18.04 -1.89
N GLU A 534 -14.74 19.14 -2.37
CA GLU A 534 -13.98 20.36 -2.70
C GLU A 534 -13.36 21.03 -1.46
N LYS A 535 -13.97 20.81 -0.30
CA LYS A 535 -13.57 21.33 1.01
C LYS A 535 -13.96 20.33 2.10
N ILE A 536 -13.13 20.20 3.14
CA ILE A 536 -13.50 19.46 4.35
C ILE A 536 -14.35 20.35 5.24
N GLU A 537 -15.60 19.95 5.45
CA GLU A 537 -16.60 20.67 6.25
C GLU A 537 -16.71 20.12 7.67
N ASN A 538 -16.32 18.86 7.89
CA ASN A 538 -16.36 18.24 9.20
C ASN A 538 -15.25 17.20 9.38
N LEU A 539 -14.97 16.84 10.64
CA LEU A 539 -13.88 15.91 10.96
C LEU A 539 -14.14 14.49 10.46
N GLU A 540 -15.39 14.06 10.28
CA GLU A 540 -15.66 12.71 9.78
C GLU A 540 -15.15 12.54 8.34
N GLN A 541 -15.21 13.59 7.51
CA GLN A 541 -14.62 13.57 6.16
C GLN A 541 -13.10 13.42 6.21
N LEU A 542 -12.41 14.16 7.11
CA LEU A 542 -10.96 14.03 7.27
C LEU A 542 -10.57 12.65 7.81
N VAL A 543 -11.30 12.16 8.83
CA VAL A 543 -11.12 10.82 9.37
C VAL A 543 -11.31 9.77 8.29
N GLN A 544 -12.34 9.90 7.44
CA GLN A 544 -12.58 8.98 6.34
C GLN A 544 -11.42 8.99 5.34
N ILE A 545 -10.99 10.15 4.86
CA ILE A 545 -9.86 10.26 3.90
C ILE A 545 -8.59 9.63 4.49
N CYS A 546 -8.22 9.97 5.72
CA CYS A 546 -7.04 9.40 6.37
C CYS A 546 -7.18 7.89 6.59
N THR A 547 -8.37 7.41 6.95
CA THR A 547 -8.65 5.96 7.09
C THR A 547 -8.45 5.24 5.76
N ILE A 548 -8.96 5.80 4.66
CA ILE A 548 -8.82 5.23 3.31
C ILE A 548 -7.34 5.13 2.91
N VAL A 549 -6.53 6.17 3.20
CA VAL A 549 -5.10 6.15 2.91
C VAL A 549 -4.41 5.02 3.69
N VAL A 550 -4.61 4.96 5.01
CA VAL A 550 -3.99 3.94 5.87
C VAL A 550 -4.46 2.54 5.47
N ALA A 551 -5.76 2.36 5.22
CA ALA A 551 -6.34 1.08 4.82
C ALA A 551 -5.87 0.62 3.44
N THR A 552 -5.75 1.52 2.46
CA THR A 552 -5.26 1.18 1.13
C THR A 552 -3.79 0.77 1.17
N CYS A 553 -2.96 1.50 1.91
CA CYS A 553 -1.54 1.15 2.09
C CYS A 553 -1.31 -0.15 2.88
N SER A 554 -2.31 -0.63 3.61
CA SER A 554 -2.23 -1.83 4.44
C SER A 554 -3.14 -2.95 3.92
N ILE A 555 -4.42 -2.94 4.28
CA ILE A 555 -5.43 -3.95 3.90
C ILE A 555 -5.52 -4.10 2.37
N GLY A 556 -5.64 -2.98 1.65
CA GLY A 556 -5.82 -2.97 0.19
C GLY A 556 -4.64 -3.63 -0.52
N HIS A 557 -3.42 -3.15 -0.24
CA HIS A 557 -2.20 -3.73 -0.79
C HIS A 557 -1.99 -5.18 -0.35
N ALA A 558 -2.09 -5.50 0.95
CA ALA A 558 -1.89 -6.86 1.44
C ALA A 558 -2.84 -7.87 0.79
N GLY A 559 -4.12 -7.50 0.65
CA GLY A 559 -5.15 -8.33 0.02
C GLY A 559 -4.91 -8.60 -1.47
N ALA A 560 -4.32 -7.63 -2.19
CA ALA A 560 -3.95 -7.78 -3.61
C ALA A 560 -2.55 -8.38 -3.81
N ASN A 561 -1.67 -8.33 -2.82
CA ASN A 561 -0.25 -8.57 -3.05
C ASN A 561 0.25 -9.94 -2.54
N PHE A 562 -0.05 -10.32 -1.29
CA PHE A 562 0.67 -11.44 -0.66
C PHE A 562 0.24 -12.84 -1.10
N GLN A 563 -0.94 -12.98 -1.69
CA GLN A 563 -1.42 -14.25 -2.25
C GLN A 563 -0.97 -14.47 -3.69
N GLN A 564 -0.19 -13.55 -4.28
CA GLN A 564 0.15 -13.65 -5.71
C GLN A 564 0.86 -14.96 -6.04
N TYR A 565 1.83 -15.40 -5.23
CA TYR A 565 2.49 -16.69 -5.50
C TYR A 565 1.50 -17.87 -5.41
N ASP A 566 0.61 -17.89 -4.43
CA ASP A 566 -0.40 -18.95 -4.29
C ASP A 566 -1.43 -18.96 -5.42
N ALA A 567 -1.71 -17.81 -6.03
CA ALA A 567 -2.64 -17.70 -7.16
C ALA A 567 -1.95 -18.03 -8.50
N TYR A 568 -0.86 -17.32 -8.81
CA TYR A 568 -0.17 -17.33 -10.10
C TYR A 568 0.90 -18.42 -10.22
N GLY A 569 1.39 -18.94 -9.09
CA GLY A 569 2.49 -19.89 -9.05
C GLY A 569 2.19 -21.21 -9.77
N PHE A 570 0.91 -21.52 -10.01
CA PHE A 570 0.45 -22.61 -10.86
C PHE A 570 -0.37 -22.06 -12.03
N ALA A 571 0.26 -21.95 -13.20
CA ALA A 571 -0.30 -21.22 -14.35
C ALA A 571 -1.73 -21.63 -14.75
N PRO A 572 -2.13 -22.92 -14.74
CA PRO A 572 -3.51 -23.30 -15.08
C PRO A 572 -4.59 -22.73 -14.14
N ASN A 573 -4.23 -22.42 -12.89
CA ASN A 573 -5.18 -21.89 -11.90
C ASN A 573 -5.52 -20.42 -12.13
N TYR A 574 -4.52 -19.57 -12.37
CA TYR A 574 -4.71 -18.12 -12.51
C TYR A 574 -3.72 -17.54 -13.53
N PRO A 575 -3.94 -17.79 -14.83
CA PRO A 575 -2.95 -17.45 -15.86
C PRO A 575 -2.77 -15.94 -15.98
N GLY A 576 -1.53 -15.43 -16.03
CA GLY A 576 -1.27 -14.06 -16.49
C GLY A 576 -1.43 -13.91 -18.01
N LEU A 577 -1.23 -15.02 -18.72
CA LEU A 577 -1.17 -15.10 -20.18
C LEU A 577 -1.67 -16.47 -20.63
N LEU A 578 -2.45 -16.48 -21.73
CA LEU A 578 -2.72 -17.68 -22.53
C LEU A 578 -2.35 -17.38 -23.99
N ASN A 579 -1.63 -18.28 -24.63
CA ASN A 579 -0.92 -18.07 -25.91
C ASN A 579 -1.81 -18.08 -27.17
N LYS A 580 -3.11 -18.35 -27.04
CA LYS A 580 -4.04 -18.42 -28.18
C LYS A 580 -5.41 -17.87 -27.78
N LEU A 581 -6.22 -17.55 -28.78
CA LEU A 581 -7.63 -17.23 -28.59
C LEU A 581 -8.43 -18.47 -28.17
N PRO A 582 -9.51 -18.31 -27.38
CA PRO A 582 -10.45 -19.39 -27.18
C PRO A 582 -11.10 -19.77 -28.53
N PRO A 583 -11.48 -21.04 -28.72
CA PRO A 583 -12.22 -21.45 -29.93
C PRO A 583 -13.51 -20.65 -30.10
N GLU A 584 -13.86 -20.34 -31.35
CA GLU A 584 -15.09 -19.62 -31.70
C GLU A 584 -16.37 -20.42 -31.38
N THR A 585 -16.28 -21.75 -31.41
CA THR A 585 -17.42 -22.64 -31.14
C THR A 585 -17.08 -23.68 -30.09
N LYS A 586 -18.10 -24.13 -29.36
CA LYS A 586 -17.96 -25.20 -28.39
C LYS A 586 -17.67 -26.52 -29.09
N ARG A 587 -16.68 -27.25 -28.59
CA ARG A 587 -16.41 -28.64 -28.93
C ARG A 587 -15.65 -29.31 -27.81
N GLU A 588 -15.63 -30.63 -27.80
CA GLU A 588 -14.73 -31.38 -26.94
C GLU A 588 -13.27 -31.04 -27.29
N MET A 589 -12.48 -30.82 -26.24
CA MET A 589 -11.06 -30.48 -26.35
C MET A 589 -10.23 -31.64 -25.82
N THR A 590 -9.02 -31.77 -26.35
CA THR A 590 -8.00 -32.69 -25.84
C THR A 590 -7.12 -32.00 -24.79
N GLU A 591 -6.43 -32.78 -23.97
CA GLU A 591 -5.47 -32.23 -23.00
C GLU A 591 -4.33 -31.45 -23.68
N GLN A 592 -3.83 -31.95 -24.81
CA GLN A 592 -2.77 -31.29 -25.58
C GLN A 592 -3.18 -29.89 -26.05
N GLU A 593 -4.45 -29.72 -26.43
CA GLU A 593 -4.98 -28.41 -26.81
C GLU A 593 -5.00 -27.47 -25.60
N LEU A 594 -5.36 -27.97 -24.41
CA LEU A 594 -5.36 -27.19 -23.18
C LEU A 594 -3.94 -26.74 -22.81
N VAL A 595 -2.97 -27.67 -22.83
CA VAL A 595 -1.54 -27.39 -22.63
C VAL A 595 -1.04 -26.37 -23.65
N GLY A 596 -1.50 -26.47 -24.90
CA GLY A 596 -1.17 -25.53 -25.97
C GLY A 596 -1.65 -24.09 -25.77
N PHE A 597 -2.52 -23.80 -24.78
CA PHE A 597 -2.83 -22.41 -24.37
C PHE A 597 -1.89 -21.89 -23.31
N LEU A 598 -1.27 -22.75 -22.49
CA LEU A 598 -0.47 -22.33 -21.35
C LEU A 598 0.76 -21.54 -21.78
N PRO A 599 1.28 -20.64 -20.91
CA PRO A 599 2.58 -20.05 -21.13
C PRO A 599 3.66 -21.15 -21.19
N ASN A 600 4.71 -20.91 -21.97
CA ASN A 600 5.85 -21.83 -21.98
C ASN A 600 6.55 -21.87 -20.61
N LYS A 601 7.45 -22.84 -20.42
CA LYS A 601 8.13 -23.05 -19.14
C LYS A 601 8.85 -21.80 -18.62
N THR A 602 9.60 -21.11 -19.49
CA THR A 602 10.31 -19.87 -19.12
C THR A 602 9.35 -18.79 -18.61
N ALA A 603 8.26 -18.51 -19.33
CA ALA A 603 7.29 -17.50 -18.92
C ALA A 603 6.55 -17.90 -17.62
N ALA A 604 6.29 -19.18 -17.41
CA ALA A 604 5.72 -19.67 -16.15
C ALA A 604 6.68 -19.50 -14.97
N LEU A 605 7.97 -19.77 -15.15
CA LEU A 605 9.00 -19.58 -14.13
C LEU A 605 9.27 -18.10 -13.85
N ASP A 606 9.27 -17.25 -14.88
CA ASP A 606 9.34 -15.78 -14.72
C ASP A 606 8.16 -15.25 -13.90
N MET A 607 6.96 -15.78 -14.12
CA MET A 607 5.78 -15.46 -13.33
C MET A 607 5.95 -15.89 -11.87
N MET A 608 6.46 -17.10 -11.62
CA MET A 608 6.73 -17.61 -10.28
C MET A 608 7.80 -16.78 -9.54
N VAL A 609 8.90 -16.41 -10.21
CA VAL A 609 9.95 -15.56 -9.63
C VAL A 609 9.36 -14.22 -9.21
N LEU A 610 8.64 -13.54 -10.11
CA LEU A 610 8.10 -12.23 -9.77
C LEU A 610 7.09 -12.34 -8.63
N THR A 611 6.10 -13.19 -8.75
CA THR A 611 5.03 -13.28 -7.75
C THR A 611 5.56 -13.76 -6.40
N LYS A 612 6.64 -14.54 -6.36
CA LYS A 612 7.35 -14.87 -5.12
C LYS A 612 8.03 -13.66 -4.49
N ILE A 613 8.66 -12.78 -5.28
CA ILE A 613 9.25 -11.53 -4.79
C ILE A 613 8.16 -10.58 -4.29
N LEU A 614 7.11 -10.37 -5.08
CA LEU A 614 6.01 -9.48 -4.74
C LEU A 614 5.27 -9.95 -3.49
N SER A 615 5.14 -11.26 -3.27
CA SER A 615 4.50 -11.82 -2.08
C SER A 615 5.34 -11.72 -0.79
N THR A 616 6.50 -11.04 -0.80
CA THR A 616 7.32 -10.86 0.41
C THR A 616 6.89 -9.65 1.23
N LYS A 617 7.04 -9.74 2.55
CA LYS A 617 6.77 -8.63 3.46
C LYS A 617 8.02 -7.76 3.60
N GLY A 618 7.94 -6.50 3.18
CA GLY A 618 9.08 -5.57 3.21
C GLY A 618 9.20 -4.76 4.51
N THR A 619 8.10 -4.30 5.07
CA THR A 619 8.06 -3.50 6.31
C THR A 619 7.50 -4.31 7.48
N LYS A 620 7.62 -3.80 8.69
CA LYS A 620 7.01 -4.30 9.91
C LYS A 620 5.49 -4.32 9.81
N SER A 621 4.88 -5.10 10.71
CA SER A 621 3.43 -5.18 10.80
C SER A 621 2.80 -3.84 11.14
N LEU A 622 1.56 -3.63 10.68
CA LEU A 622 0.80 -2.43 10.94
C LEU A 622 0.78 -2.07 12.44
N GLY A 623 1.12 -0.83 12.76
CA GLY A 623 1.21 -0.31 14.13
C GLY A 623 2.58 -0.50 14.81
N ASP A 624 3.44 -1.40 14.34
CA ASP A 624 4.85 -1.44 14.69
C ASP A 624 5.63 -0.59 13.67
N PHE A 625 5.73 0.71 13.93
CA PHE A 625 6.34 1.65 13.00
C PHE A 625 7.86 1.52 12.97
N GLU A 626 8.45 1.58 11.78
CA GLU A 626 9.90 1.69 11.56
C GLU A 626 10.44 3.00 12.13
N VAL A 627 9.71 4.07 11.86
CA VAL A 627 10.01 5.43 12.29
C VAL A 627 8.80 5.95 13.04
N GLN A 628 9.02 6.41 14.27
CA GLN A 628 7.98 7.05 15.05
C GLN A 628 7.91 8.53 14.70
N TYR A 629 6.73 9.01 14.31
CA TYR A 629 6.49 10.42 13.95
C TYR A 629 5.68 11.19 14.99
N LEU A 630 4.89 10.48 15.81
CA LEU A 630 4.07 11.04 16.88
C LEU A 630 4.67 10.64 18.22
N TYR A 631 4.94 11.61 19.10
CA TYR A 631 5.60 11.39 20.39
C TYR A 631 4.80 11.89 21.60
N ASP A 632 3.71 12.62 21.37
CA ASP A 632 2.83 13.09 22.44
C ASP A 632 2.31 11.88 23.25
N PRO A 633 2.49 11.85 24.58
CA PRO A 633 2.09 10.72 25.42
C PRO A 633 0.63 10.28 25.25
N CYS A 634 -0.30 11.22 25.00
CA CYS A 634 -1.71 10.91 24.78
C CYS A 634 -1.88 10.15 23.46
N VAL A 635 -1.17 10.57 22.41
CA VAL A 635 -1.19 9.92 21.09
C VAL A 635 -0.47 8.58 21.11
N ILE A 636 0.60 8.46 21.89
CA ILE A 636 1.28 7.18 22.16
C ILE A 636 0.33 6.19 22.85
N GLN A 637 -0.49 6.65 23.80
CA GLN A 637 -1.52 5.81 24.41
C GLN A 637 -2.54 5.34 23.37
N ILE A 638 -3.05 6.24 22.53
CA ILE A 638 -3.97 5.89 21.42
C ILE A 638 -3.34 4.84 20.49
N THR A 639 -2.05 4.99 20.18
CA THR A 639 -1.29 4.04 19.34
C THR A 639 -1.14 2.68 20.02
N ASN A 640 -0.93 2.65 21.34
CA ASN A 640 -0.87 1.40 22.10
C ASN A 640 -2.22 0.69 22.16
N GLU A 641 -3.32 1.42 22.29
CA GLU A 641 -4.67 0.87 22.19
C GLU A 641 -4.94 0.28 20.80
N PHE A 642 -4.52 0.97 19.73
CA PHE A 642 -4.57 0.44 18.36
C PHE A 642 -3.82 -0.90 18.23
N ARG A 643 -2.58 -0.99 18.75
CA ARG A 643 -1.79 -2.23 18.74
C ARG A 643 -2.49 -3.38 19.49
N LEU A 644 -3.17 -3.09 20.59
CA LEU A 644 -3.93 -4.09 21.34
C LEU A 644 -5.15 -4.60 20.56
N GLU A 645 -5.90 -3.70 19.91
CA GLU A 645 -7.03 -4.09 19.06
C GLU A 645 -6.58 -4.90 17.84
N LEU A 646 -5.45 -4.55 17.20
CA LEU A 646 -4.85 -5.36 16.13
C LEU A 646 -4.48 -6.77 16.61
N LYS A 647 -3.88 -6.88 17.80
CA LYS A 647 -3.54 -8.18 18.38
C LYS A 647 -4.79 -9.02 18.65
N LYS A 648 -5.86 -8.39 19.15
CA LYS A 648 -7.15 -9.06 19.38
C LYS A 648 -7.75 -9.54 18.06
N LEU A 649 -7.79 -8.69 17.04
CA LEU A 649 -8.27 -9.04 15.71
C LEU A 649 -7.49 -10.20 15.07
N SER A 650 -6.16 -10.21 15.21
CA SER A 650 -5.32 -11.34 14.78
C SER A 650 -5.74 -12.66 15.45
N GLN A 651 -6.03 -12.64 16.76
CA GLN A 651 -6.53 -13.84 17.44
C GLN A 651 -7.89 -14.30 16.90
N GLU A 652 -8.80 -13.36 16.62
CA GLU A 652 -10.12 -13.67 16.05
C GLU A 652 -9.99 -14.31 14.65
N ILE A 653 -9.15 -13.75 13.78
CA ILE A 653 -8.84 -14.31 12.46
C ILE A 653 -8.23 -15.71 12.58
N LYS A 654 -7.26 -15.91 13.48
CA LYS A 654 -6.66 -17.22 13.75
C LYS A 654 -7.68 -18.24 14.24
N VAL A 655 -8.64 -17.83 15.06
CA VAL A 655 -9.75 -18.71 15.51
C VAL A 655 -10.64 -19.07 14.34
N ARG A 656 -11.07 -18.11 13.51
CA ARG A 656 -11.86 -18.40 12.29
C ARG A 656 -11.14 -19.37 11.35
N ASN A 657 -9.85 -19.16 11.14
CA ASN A 657 -9.03 -20.00 10.26
C ASN A 657 -8.78 -21.44 10.78
N LYS A 658 -9.10 -21.75 12.05
CA LYS A 658 -9.06 -23.14 12.54
C LYS A 658 -10.17 -24.01 11.96
N THR A 659 -11.29 -23.40 11.56
CA THR A 659 -12.48 -24.12 11.06
C THR A 659 -12.73 -23.91 9.57
N ARG A 660 -12.02 -22.98 8.91
CA ARG A 660 -12.06 -22.84 7.45
C ARG A 660 -11.31 -24.01 6.80
N GLU A 661 -11.90 -24.62 5.79
CA GLU A 661 -11.24 -25.64 4.97
C GLU A 661 -10.03 -25.04 4.25
N PHE A 662 -10.22 -23.90 3.59
CA PHE A 662 -9.17 -23.08 3.02
C PHE A 662 -8.91 -21.87 3.90
N LYS A 663 -7.71 -21.82 4.48
CA LYS A 663 -7.33 -20.72 5.38
C LYS A 663 -7.16 -19.44 4.58
N TYR A 664 -7.65 -18.34 5.13
CA TYR A 664 -7.41 -17.00 4.60
C TYR A 664 -6.60 -16.21 5.62
N GLY A 665 -5.28 -16.20 5.45
CA GLY A 665 -4.33 -15.57 6.37
C GLY A 665 -3.81 -14.20 5.92
N TRP A 666 -4.18 -13.76 4.71
CA TRP A 666 -3.54 -12.64 4.02
C TRP A 666 -3.79 -11.27 4.66
N LEU A 667 -4.83 -11.18 5.49
CA LEU A 667 -5.18 -9.99 6.26
C LEU A 667 -4.99 -10.16 7.78
N ASP A 668 -4.21 -11.15 8.23
CA ASP A 668 -3.80 -11.22 9.63
C ASP A 668 -2.93 -9.99 9.97
N PRO A 669 -3.29 -9.15 10.97
CA PRO A 669 -2.50 -7.99 11.38
C PRO A 669 -1.02 -8.30 11.66
N GLU A 670 -0.66 -9.55 11.98
CA GLU A 670 0.74 -9.92 12.17
C GLU A 670 1.57 -9.90 10.87
N ILE A 671 0.95 -10.00 9.69
CA ILE A 671 1.65 -9.99 8.39
C ILE A 671 1.38 -8.74 7.56
N VAL A 672 0.26 -8.05 7.78
CA VAL A 672 -0.09 -6.83 7.04
C VAL A 672 0.89 -5.70 7.38
N PRO A 673 1.59 -5.10 6.38
CA PRO A 673 2.59 -4.07 6.59
C PRO A 673 1.99 -2.69 6.94
N ASN A 674 2.84 -1.77 7.40
CA ASN A 674 2.47 -0.35 7.52
C ASN A 674 2.29 0.32 6.16
N SER A 675 3.13 -0.02 5.17
CA SER A 675 3.23 0.67 3.88
C SER A 675 3.41 -0.28 2.71
N ILE A 676 3.20 0.27 1.52
CA ILE A 676 3.47 -0.38 0.24
C ILE A 676 4.97 -0.26 -0.05
N SER A 677 5.72 -1.35 0.08
CA SER A 677 7.18 -1.34 -0.06
C SER A 677 7.75 -2.41 -1.00
N ILE A 678 6.88 -3.19 -1.65
CA ILE A 678 7.25 -4.29 -2.54
C ILE A 678 6.34 -4.30 -3.77
#